data_AF-A0A8I6AB48-F1
#
_entry.id   AF-A0A8I6AB48-F1
#
_cell.length_a   1.000
_cell.length_b   1.000
_cell.length_c   1.000
_cell.angle_alpha   90.00
_cell.angle_beta   90.00
_cell.angle_gamma   90.00
#
_symmetry.space_group_name_H-M   'P 1'
#
loop_
_entity.id
_entity.type
_entity.pdbx_description
1 polymer ?
#
loop_
_entity_poly.entity_id
_entity_poly.type
_entity_poly.pdbx_seq_one_letter_code
_entity_poly.pdbx_strand_id
1 'polypeptide(L)'
;MPHLGPLRCRTWAALLGQLLRPPRTVCNRAVGCHSQVAKAVLTSEQLKPHQQKPNFIIKVPKGTRDLSPQQMVVREKILDKIISCFKRHGAKGLDTPAFELKEMLTEKYEDNFGLMYDLEDQGGELLSLRYDLTVPFARYLAMNKLKRMKRYQVGKVWRRESPAIVQGRYREFCQCDFDIAGEFDPMIPDAECLRIMCEILSGLQLGDFLIKVNDRRVVDGMFAVCGVPESKFRTICSSMDKLDKMSWEDVRLEMVAGKGLAPEVADRIGDYVQCHGGISLVEELFKDPRLSQSQLALQGLGDLKLLFEYLRLFGIADKISLDLSLARGLDYYTGVIYEAVLLESPAQAGKETLNVGSVAAGGRYDRLVAQFDPKGHSVPCVGLSIGVERIFYLVEQKMKISCEKVRTTETQVFVATPQKNFLQERLKIIAQLWDAGIKAEMLYKNNPKLLTQLHYCEKEDIPLMVIIGEQEQNEGVVKLRSVASREETKNLDFRRKWDKDEYEKLAEKRLTEEREKKDGKPVQPVKRELLRHRDYKVDLESKLGKTIVITKTTPQSEMGGYYCNVCDCVVKDSINFLDHINGKKHQRNLGMSMRVERSTLDQVKKRFEVNKKKMEEKQKDYDFEERMKELREEEEKAKAYKKEKQKEKKRRAEEDLTFEEEDEMAAVMGFSGFGSTKKSY
;
A
#
# COMPACT_ATOMS: atom_id res chain seq x y z
N MET A 1 21.82 -27.35 -46.51
CA MET A 1 22.09 -27.88 -47.87
C MET A 1 20.76 -28.39 -48.43
N PRO A 2 20.45 -28.08 -49.69
CA PRO A 2 21.07 -28.81 -50.79
C PRO A 2 22.10 -28.00 -51.60
N HIS A 3 23.03 -28.79 -52.13
CA HIS A 3 24.12 -28.60 -53.08
C HIS A 3 23.59 -28.50 -54.54
N LEU A 4 24.24 -28.08 -55.63
CA LEU A 4 25.62 -27.77 -56.06
C LEU A 4 25.48 -27.03 -57.43
N GLY A 5 26.28 -26.02 -57.76
CA GLY A 5 27.28 -26.17 -58.82
C GLY A 5 27.18 -25.12 -59.95
N PRO A 6 28.25 -24.89 -60.75
CA PRO A 6 28.92 -23.58 -60.83
C PRO A 6 28.98 -22.96 -62.25
N LEU A 7 29.36 -21.68 -62.36
CA LEU A 7 30.08 -21.09 -63.51
C LEU A 7 30.62 -19.68 -63.18
N ARG A 8 31.64 -19.25 -63.92
CA ARG A 8 32.79 -18.44 -63.48
C ARG A 8 32.71 -16.93 -63.82
N CYS A 9 33.37 -16.17 -62.95
CA CYS A 9 34.25 -15.01 -63.20
C CYS A 9 33.90 -14.02 -64.32
N ARG A 10 33.08 -13.00 -64.01
CA ARG A 10 33.29 -11.60 -64.47
C ARG A 10 32.36 -10.59 -63.79
N THR A 11 32.25 -10.62 -62.46
CA THR A 11 31.51 -9.58 -61.70
C THR A 11 32.06 -9.42 -60.27
N TRP A 12 33.39 -9.40 -60.14
CA TRP A 12 34.11 -9.23 -58.87
C TRP A 12 34.97 -7.96 -58.82
N ALA A 13 34.57 -6.89 -59.51
CA ALA A 13 35.33 -5.64 -59.57
C ALA A 13 34.57 -4.37 -59.15
N ALA A 14 33.32 -4.47 -58.64
CA ALA A 14 32.50 -3.28 -58.35
C ALA A 14 31.89 -3.20 -56.95
N LEU A 15 32.13 -4.15 -56.04
CA LEU A 15 31.47 -4.17 -54.71
C LEU A 15 32.42 -4.53 -53.55
N LEU A 16 33.72 -4.25 -53.73
CA LEU A 16 34.76 -4.49 -52.72
C LEU A 16 35.64 -3.26 -52.49
N GLY A 17 35.01 -2.08 -52.45
CA GLY A 17 35.69 -0.78 -52.40
C GLY A 17 35.18 0.22 -51.35
N GLN A 18 34.21 -0.13 -50.51
CA GLN A 18 33.72 0.79 -49.46
C GLN A 18 33.24 0.05 -48.22
N LEU A 19 34.17 -0.56 -47.49
CA LEU A 19 34.10 -0.80 -46.04
C LEU A 19 35.39 -1.53 -45.66
N LEU A 20 36.36 -0.77 -45.12
CA LEU A 20 37.52 -1.15 -44.27
C LEU A 20 38.77 -0.32 -44.60
N ARG A 21 38.96 0.82 -43.93
CA ARG A 21 40.29 1.35 -43.54
C ARG A 21 40.22 2.06 -42.17
N PRO A 22 41.30 2.00 -41.35
CA PRO A 22 41.28 2.17 -39.89
C PRO A 22 41.71 3.58 -39.41
N PRO A 23 41.56 3.94 -38.11
CA PRO A 23 42.01 5.22 -37.58
C PRO A 23 43.50 5.18 -37.21
N ARG A 24 44.25 6.25 -37.51
CA ARG A 24 45.63 6.47 -37.07
C ARG A 24 45.72 7.53 -35.98
N THR A 25 46.69 7.32 -35.11
CA THR A 25 46.95 7.92 -33.79
C THR A 25 48.15 8.89 -33.79
N VAL A 26 48.06 9.91 -32.91
CA VAL A 26 49.10 10.55 -32.04
C VAL A 26 50.31 11.29 -32.66
N CYS A 27 50.54 12.53 -32.20
CA CYS A 27 51.88 12.99 -31.75
C CYS A 27 51.81 14.13 -30.71
N ASN A 28 52.66 14.02 -29.68
CA ASN A 28 52.85 14.90 -28.52
C ASN A 28 53.67 16.16 -28.83
N ARG A 29 53.43 17.27 -28.13
CA ARG A 29 54.49 18.05 -27.43
C ARG A 29 53.91 19.08 -26.45
N ALA A 30 54.54 19.13 -25.28
CA ALA A 30 54.28 20.02 -24.15
C ALA A 30 54.63 21.48 -24.44
N VAL A 31 53.90 22.43 -23.85
CA VAL A 31 54.40 23.78 -23.54
C VAL A 31 53.74 24.27 -22.25
N GLY A 32 54.58 24.62 -21.27
CA GLY A 32 54.19 25.27 -20.02
C GLY A 32 54.06 26.79 -20.16
N CYS A 33 53.38 27.36 -19.16
CA CYS A 33 53.44 28.72 -18.62
C CYS A 33 54.35 29.75 -19.34
N HIS A 34 53.77 30.82 -19.90
CA HIS A 34 53.93 32.21 -19.43
C HIS A 34 53.41 33.23 -20.47
N SER A 35 52.49 34.08 -19.99
CA SER A 35 52.46 35.56 -20.12
C SER A 35 52.20 36.27 -21.46
N GLN A 36 51.47 37.40 -21.29
CA GLN A 36 51.44 38.62 -22.10
C GLN A 36 50.48 38.59 -23.31
N VAL A 37 49.21 38.99 -23.09
CA VAL A 37 48.70 40.37 -23.13
C VAL A 37 48.82 40.99 -24.52
N ALA A 38 47.71 40.95 -25.27
CA ALA A 38 47.42 41.92 -26.33
C ALA A 38 45.98 42.41 -26.14
N LYS A 39 45.88 43.69 -25.76
CA LYS A 39 44.65 44.48 -25.61
C LYS A 39 43.98 44.67 -26.97
N ALA A 40 42.68 44.41 -27.05
CA ALA A 40 41.79 45.13 -27.94
C ALA A 40 40.45 45.34 -27.22
N VAL A 41 40.30 46.59 -26.77
CA VAL A 41 39.16 47.27 -26.19
C VAL A 41 37.83 46.83 -26.83
N LEU A 42 36.97 46.18 -26.04
CA LEU A 42 35.53 46.25 -26.21
C LEU A 42 34.96 47.01 -25.01
N THR A 43 34.38 48.15 -25.36
CA THR A 43 33.52 49.06 -24.61
C THR A 43 32.91 48.52 -23.32
N SER A 44 33.16 49.29 -22.26
CA SER A 44 32.79 49.12 -20.85
C SER A 44 31.30 49.40 -20.54
N GLU A 45 30.36 49.00 -21.39
CA GLU A 45 28.93 49.12 -21.11
C GLU A 45 28.25 47.78 -21.40
N GLN A 46 28.10 46.96 -20.35
CA GLN A 46 27.22 45.77 -20.17
C GLN A 46 27.85 44.66 -19.30
N LEU A 47 28.74 45.01 -18.37
CA LEU A 47 28.98 44.15 -17.20
C LEU A 47 27.75 44.23 -16.29
N LYS A 48 26.75 43.37 -16.55
CA LYS A 48 25.72 43.06 -15.57
C LYS A 48 26.44 42.70 -14.25
N PRO A 49 26.07 43.29 -13.11
CA PRO A 49 26.68 42.92 -11.84
C PRO A 49 26.50 41.42 -11.67
N HIS A 50 27.56 40.75 -11.23
CA HIS A 50 27.60 39.33 -10.87
C HIS A 50 26.22 38.90 -10.35
N GLN A 51 25.41 38.24 -11.18
CA GLN A 51 24.18 37.64 -10.71
C GLN A 51 24.63 36.63 -9.65
N GLN A 52 24.40 36.96 -8.38
CA GLN A 52 24.43 35.98 -7.31
C GLN A 52 23.61 34.81 -7.84
N LYS A 53 24.24 33.64 -8.05
CA LYS A 53 23.49 32.45 -8.44
C LYS A 53 22.36 32.35 -7.42
N PRO A 54 21.09 32.50 -7.84
CA PRO A 54 19.99 32.43 -6.89
C PRO A 54 20.14 31.10 -6.17
N ASN A 55 20.02 31.13 -4.84
CA ASN A 55 20.20 29.95 -4.01
C ASN A 55 19.17 28.90 -4.47
N PHE A 56 19.58 28.01 -5.38
CA PHE A 56 18.68 27.14 -6.11
C PHE A 56 18.31 25.99 -5.18
N ILE A 57 17.11 26.08 -4.60
CA ILE A 57 16.59 25.03 -3.72
C ILE A 57 16.13 23.87 -4.61
N ILE A 58 16.84 22.74 -4.53
CA ILE A 58 16.43 21.49 -5.17
C ILE A 58 15.21 20.96 -4.41
N LYS A 59 14.02 21.16 -4.98
CA LYS A 59 12.76 20.65 -4.44
C LYS A 59 11.77 20.36 -5.55
N VAL A 60 10.87 19.42 -5.30
CA VAL A 60 9.69 19.20 -6.13
C VAL A 60 8.65 20.32 -5.91
N PRO A 61 7.77 20.58 -6.88
CA PRO A 61 6.65 21.51 -6.71
C PRO A 61 5.81 21.20 -5.47
N LYS A 62 5.28 22.24 -4.82
CA LYS A 62 4.46 22.08 -3.61
C LYS A 62 3.27 21.17 -3.88
N GLY A 63 3.10 20.15 -3.04
CA GLY A 63 2.01 19.18 -3.16
C GLY A 63 2.23 18.09 -4.20
N THR A 64 3.44 17.96 -4.76
CA THR A 64 3.86 16.84 -5.61
C THR A 64 4.94 16.03 -4.89
N ARG A 65 5.18 14.78 -5.31
CA ARG A 65 6.20 13.92 -4.72
C ARG A 65 6.81 12.96 -5.74
N ASP A 66 8.08 12.66 -5.54
CA ASP A 66 8.72 11.53 -6.20
C ASP A 66 8.32 10.24 -5.48
N LEU A 67 8.11 9.17 -6.24
CA LEU A 67 7.89 7.83 -5.69
C LEU A 67 9.20 7.06 -5.75
N SER A 68 9.67 6.55 -4.61
CA SER A 68 10.86 5.71 -4.57
C SER A 68 10.63 4.36 -5.28
N PRO A 69 11.68 3.61 -5.65
CA PRO A 69 11.52 2.28 -6.26
C PRO A 69 10.68 1.33 -5.40
N GLN A 70 10.82 1.37 -4.07
CA GLN A 70 10.01 0.57 -3.16
C GLN A 70 8.53 0.95 -3.25
N GLN A 71 8.26 2.26 -3.31
CA GLN A 71 6.91 2.80 -3.45
C GLN A 71 6.31 2.44 -4.82
N MET A 72 7.10 2.44 -5.88
CA MET A 72 6.63 2.04 -7.21
C MET A 72 6.18 0.59 -7.27
N VAL A 73 6.94 -0.36 -6.69
CA VAL A 73 6.52 -1.78 -6.65
C VAL A 73 5.20 -1.97 -5.90
N VAL A 74 5.01 -1.26 -4.79
CA VAL A 74 3.74 -1.32 -4.04
C VAL A 74 2.60 -0.74 -4.86
N ARG A 75 2.84 0.38 -5.56
CA ARG A 75 1.85 1.02 -6.43
C ARG A 75 1.46 0.11 -7.60
N GLU A 76 2.42 -0.51 -8.27
CA GLU A 76 2.18 -1.46 -9.36
C GLU A 76 1.34 -2.64 -8.88
N LYS A 77 1.67 -3.26 -7.75
CA LYS A 77 0.85 -4.34 -7.16
C LYS A 77 -0.60 -3.93 -6.89
N ILE A 78 -0.82 -2.71 -6.41
CA ILE A 78 -2.17 -2.18 -6.15
C ILE A 78 -2.91 -1.96 -7.48
N LEU A 79 -2.26 -1.29 -8.45
CA LEU A 79 -2.82 -1.03 -9.76
C LEU A 79 -3.14 -2.31 -10.52
N ASP A 80 -2.29 -3.33 -10.45
CA ASP A 80 -2.50 -4.63 -11.10
C ASP A 80 -3.76 -5.33 -10.56
N LYS A 81 -4.00 -5.28 -9.24
CA LYS A 81 -5.23 -5.82 -8.64
C LYS A 81 -6.47 -5.07 -9.13
N ILE A 82 -6.41 -3.74 -9.15
CA ILE A 82 -7.50 -2.87 -9.62
C ILE A 82 -7.80 -3.13 -11.10
N ILE A 83 -6.77 -3.08 -11.96
CA ILE A 83 -6.88 -3.30 -13.40
C ILE A 83 -7.37 -4.72 -13.70
N SER A 84 -6.93 -5.73 -12.94
CA SER A 84 -7.42 -7.11 -13.08
C SER A 84 -8.91 -7.22 -12.78
N CYS A 85 -9.43 -6.48 -11.79
CA CYS A 85 -10.87 -6.42 -11.53
C CYS A 85 -11.62 -5.71 -12.67
N PHE A 86 -11.13 -4.56 -13.14
CA PHE A 86 -11.75 -3.86 -14.28
C PHE A 86 -11.79 -4.73 -15.55
N LYS A 87 -10.71 -5.46 -15.85
CA LYS A 87 -10.65 -6.40 -16.98
C LYS A 87 -11.59 -7.59 -16.81
N ARG A 88 -11.76 -8.10 -15.59
CA ARG A 88 -12.73 -9.17 -15.28
C ARG A 88 -14.16 -8.75 -15.61
N HIS A 89 -14.48 -7.48 -15.39
CA HIS A 89 -15.75 -6.88 -15.78
C HIS A 89 -15.80 -6.45 -17.26
N GLY A 90 -14.80 -6.79 -18.09
CA GLY A 90 -14.82 -6.54 -19.53
C GLY A 90 -14.66 -5.07 -19.93
N ALA A 91 -14.10 -4.22 -19.05
CA ALA A 91 -13.83 -2.83 -19.40
C ALA A 91 -12.61 -2.67 -20.31
N LYS A 92 -12.71 -1.71 -21.24
CA LYS A 92 -11.64 -1.34 -22.17
C LYS A 92 -10.74 -0.29 -21.54
N GLY A 93 -9.42 -0.39 -21.74
CA GLY A 93 -8.49 0.66 -21.34
C GLY A 93 -8.64 1.89 -22.23
N LEU A 94 -8.70 3.07 -21.63
CA LEU A 94 -8.67 4.37 -22.31
C LEU A 94 -7.56 5.21 -21.70
N ASP A 95 -6.91 6.03 -22.53
CA ASP A 95 -6.05 7.11 -22.07
C ASP A 95 -6.38 8.40 -22.83
N THR A 96 -6.19 9.53 -22.18
CA THR A 96 -6.48 10.87 -22.73
C THR A 96 -5.28 11.78 -22.44
N PRO A 97 -5.12 12.89 -23.19
CA PRO A 97 -4.08 13.88 -22.90
C PRO A 97 -4.12 14.37 -21.44
N ALA A 98 -2.96 14.80 -20.92
CA ALA A 98 -2.86 15.34 -19.56
C ALA A 98 -3.48 16.74 -19.43
N PHE A 99 -3.50 17.49 -20.53
CA PHE A 99 -4.12 18.80 -20.67
C PHE A 99 -5.27 18.73 -21.67
N GLU A 100 -6.32 19.50 -21.40
CA GLU A 100 -7.48 19.68 -22.27
C GLU A 100 -7.61 21.17 -22.58
N LEU A 101 -8.41 21.52 -23.60
CA LEU A 101 -8.73 22.91 -23.90
C LEU A 101 -9.41 23.56 -22.69
N LYS A 102 -8.94 24.75 -22.31
CA LYS A 102 -9.43 25.46 -21.12
C LYS A 102 -10.94 25.69 -21.19
N GLU A 103 -11.46 26.08 -22.35
CA GLU A 103 -12.90 26.30 -22.58
C GLU A 103 -13.74 25.07 -22.20
N MET A 104 -13.25 23.86 -22.52
CA MET A 104 -13.94 22.60 -22.25
C MET A 104 -14.07 22.27 -20.76
N LEU A 105 -13.15 22.81 -19.94
CA LEU A 105 -13.14 22.64 -18.50
C LEU A 105 -13.88 23.79 -17.80
N THR A 106 -13.86 25.01 -18.37
CA THR A 106 -14.34 26.25 -17.75
C THR A 106 -15.87 26.41 -17.74
N GLU A 107 -16.63 25.50 -18.35
CA GLU A 107 -18.11 25.53 -18.25
C GLU A 107 -18.67 24.57 -17.20
N LYS A 108 -17.83 23.68 -16.65
CA LYS A 108 -18.32 22.48 -15.94
C LYS A 108 -18.02 22.45 -14.45
N TYR A 109 -17.19 23.38 -13.99
CA TYR A 109 -16.66 23.42 -12.64
C TYR A 109 -16.85 24.81 -12.02
N GLU A 110 -18.06 25.36 -12.11
CA GLU A 110 -18.44 26.71 -11.66
C GLU A 110 -17.88 27.06 -10.27
N ASP A 111 -17.91 26.11 -9.35
CA ASP A 111 -17.43 26.30 -7.97
C ASP A 111 -15.93 25.97 -7.76
N ASN A 112 -15.28 25.28 -8.72
CA ASN A 112 -13.92 24.75 -8.59
C ASN A 112 -12.89 25.36 -9.57
N PHE A 113 -13.25 26.38 -10.37
CA PHE A 113 -12.33 26.99 -11.35
C PHE A 113 -11.03 27.52 -10.76
N GLY A 114 -11.07 28.06 -9.54
CA GLY A 114 -9.87 28.55 -8.85
C GLY A 114 -8.83 27.46 -8.54
N LEU A 115 -9.21 26.18 -8.67
CA LEU A 115 -8.38 25.03 -8.32
C LEU A 115 -7.71 24.36 -9.53
N MET A 116 -7.88 24.87 -10.75
CA MET A 116 -7.27 24.30 -11.96
C MET A 116 -5.88 24.87 -12.25
N TYR A 117 -5.03 24.05 -12.88
CA TYR A 117 -3.72 24.45 -13.37
C TYR A 117 -3.82 24.85 -14.85
N ASP A 118 -3.64 26.13 -15.12
CA ASP A 118 -3.57 26.67 -16.48
C ASP A 118 -2.12 26.66 -16.97
N LEU A 119 -1.94 26.39 -18.26
CA LEU A 119 -0.65 26.53 -18.93
C LEU A 119 -0.45 28.00 -19.35
N GLU A 120 0.81 28.41 -19.45
CA GLU A 120 1.17 29.74 -19.95
C GLU A 120 0.80 29.87 -21.43
N ASP A 121 0.25 31.03 -21.81
CA ASP A 121 -0.05 31.34 -23.20
C ASP A 121 1.26 31.57 -23.98
N GLN A 122 1.51 30.71 -24.96
CA GLN A 122 2.67 30.76 -25.84
C GLN A 122 2.29 31.16 -27.27
N GLY A 123 1.14 31.81 -27.45
CA GLY A 123 0.61 32.25 -28.75
C GLY A 123 -0.20 31.16 -29.48
N GLY A 124 -0.77 30.22 -28.72
CA GLY A 124 -1.52 29.07 -29.23
C GLY A 124 -2.86 28.89 -28.54
N GLU A 125 -3.31 27.64 -28.46
CA GLU A 125 -4.55 27.29 -27.76
C GLU A 125 -4.37 27.43 -26.24
N LEU A 126 -5.41 27.89 -25.55
CA LEU A 126 -5.42 27.96 -24.09
C LEU A 126 -5.68 26.56 -23.51
N LEU A 127 -4.73 26.07 -22.73
CA LEU A 127 -4.73 24.71 -22.19
C LEU A 127 -4.76 24.72 -20.66
N SER A 128 -5.46 23.75 -20.09
CA SER A 128 -5.46 23.51 -18.64
C SER A 128 -5.28 22.02 -18.35
N LEU A 129 -4.60 21.69 -17.26
CA LEU A 129 -4.46 20.30 -16.81
C LEU A 129 -5.80 19.75 -16.36
N ARG A 130 -6.05 18.47 -16.67
CA ARG A 130 -7.29 17.80 -16.30
C ARG A 130 -7.46 17.72 -14.77
N TYR A 131 -8.63 18.13 -14.30
CA TYR A 131 -9.02 18.09 -12.89
C TYR A 131 -9.46 16.68 -12.44
N ASP A 132 -10.02 15.91 -13.37
CA ASP A 132 -10.55 14.56 -13.21
C ASP A 132 -10.40 13.74 -14.52
N LEU A 133 -10.90 12.51 -14.54
CA LEU A 133 -10.93 11.65 -15.74
C LEU A 133 -12.35 11.52 -16.35
N THR A 134 -13.40 11.96 -15.65
CA THR A 134 -14.79 11.89 -16.10
C THR A 134 -15.08 12.88 -17.21
N VAL A 135 -14.64 14.15 -17.05
CA VAL A 135 -14.86 15.20 -18.05
C VAL A 135 -14.11 14.91 -19.36
N PRO A 136 -12.82 14.51 -19.35
CA PRO A 136 -12.15 14.01 -20.55
C PRO A 136 -12.85 12.83 -21.23
N PHE A 137 -13.49 11.95 -20.45
CA PHE A 137 -14.25 10.83 -20.99
C PHE A 137 -15.56 11.26 -21.65
N ALA A 138 -16.32 12.18 -21.04
CA ALA A 138 -17.53 12.72 -21.66
C ALA A 138 -17.21 13.44 -22.99
N ARG A 139 -16.11 14.19 -23.04
CA ARG A 139 -15.57 14.76 -24.29
C ARG A 139 -15.20 13.67 -25.29
N TYR A 140 -14.53 12.59 -24.86
CA TYR A 140 -14.18 11.47 -25.74
C TYR A 140 -15.41 10.81 -26.36
N LEU A 141 -16.48 10.60 -25.59
CA LEU A 141 -17.74 10.04 -26.07
C LEU A 141 -18.39 10.95 -27.12
N ALA A 142 -18.50 12.24 -26.84
CA ALA A 142 -19.10 13.23 -27.73
C ALA A 142 -18.30 13.37 -29.05
N MET A 143 -16.97 13.50 -28.96
CA MET A 143 -16.08 13.64 -30.11
C MET A 143 -16.16 12.43 -31.06
N ASN A 144 -16.19 11.22 -30.50
CA ASN A 144 -16.26 9.98 -31.29
C ASN A 144 -17.69 9.52 -31.58
N LYS A 145 -18.71 10.26 -31.13
CA LYS A 145 -20.14 9.93 -31.29
C LYS A 145 -20.49 8.52 -30.80
N LEU A 146 -19.87 8.13 -29.68
CA LEU A 146 -20.08 6.80 -29.09
C LEU A 146 -21.29 6.83 -28.16
N LYS A 147 -22.25 5.96 -28.43
CA LYS A 147 -23.45 5.80 -27.58
C LYS A 147 -23.27 4.80 -26.44
N ARG A 148 -22.36 3.85 -26.59
CA ARG A 148 -22.14 2.75 -25.63
C ARG A 148 -20.67 2.45 -25.47
N MET A 149 -20.18 2.48 -24.24
CA MET A 149 -18.80 2.14 -23.93
C MET A 149 -18.67 1.75 -22.46
N LYS A 150 -17.95 0.66 -22.19
CA LYS A 150 -17.50 0.31 -20.84
C LYS A 150 -15.99 0.43 -20.79
N ARG A 151 -15.47 1.33 -19.96
CA ARG A 151 -14.04 1.69 -19.95
C ARG A 151 -13.48 1.83 -18.55
N TYR A 152 -12.17 1.63 -18.44
CA TYR A 152 -11.39 2.05 -17.29
C TYR A 152 -10.26 2.97 -17.73
N GLN A 153 -9.88 3.90 -16.87
CA GLN A 153 -8.78 4.83 -17.10
C GLN A 153 -7.98 4.99 -15.81
N VAL A 154 -6.67 4.79 -15.91
CA VAL A 154 -5.73 4.99 -14.80
C VAL A 154 -4.83 6.15 -15.19
N GLY A 155 -4.94 7.26 -14.47
CA GLY A 155 -4.25 8.48 -14.84
C GLY A 155 -3.98 9.40 -13.65
N LYS A 156 -2.95 10.23 -13.78
CA LYS A 156 -2.74 11.35 -12.86
C LYS A 156 -3.70 12.49 -13.17
N VAL A 157 -4.12 13.18 -12.13
CA VAL A 157 -4.94 14.39 -12.15
C VAL A 157 -4.32 15.48 -11.29
N TRP A 158 -4.69 16.74 -11.56
CA TRP A 158 -4.09 17.90 -10.91
C TRP A 158 -5.14 18.81 -10.30
N ARG A 159 -5.00 19.11 -9.01
CA ARG A 159 -5.90 20.00 -8.26
C ARG A 159 -5.08 20.94 -7.40
N ARG A 160 -5.29 22.25 -7.50
CA ARG A 160 -4.57 23.28 -6.71
C ARG A 160 -5.10 23.43 -5.29
N GLU A 161 -5.69 22.38 -4.74
CA GLU A 161 -6.12 22.35 -3.35
C GLU A 161 -4.94 22.59 -2.38
N SER A 162 -5.27 23.03 -1.17
CA SER A 162 -4.30 23.12 -0.08
C SER A 162 -3.88 21.71 0.33
N PRO A 163 -2.61 21.32 0.12
CA PRO A 163 -2.18 19.95 0.32
C PRO A 163 -2.18 19.60 1.82
N ALA A 164 -2.85 18.51 2.18
CA ALA A 164 -2.79 17.91 3.51
C ALA A 164 -1.99 16.60 3.41
N ILE A 165 -0.66 16.73 3.42
CA ILE A 165 0.29 15.63 3.18
C ILE A 165 0.09 14.50 4.21
N VAL A 166 -0.23 14.85 5.46
CA VAL A 166 -0.49 13.89 6.56
C VAL A 166 -1.71 13.01 6.28
N GLN A 167 -2.64 13.46 5.42
CA GLN A 167 -3.88 12.74 5.08
C GLN A 167 -3.88 12.18 3.65
N GLY A 168 -2.71 12.16 2.99
CA GLY A 168 -2.56 11.67 1.62
C GLY A 168 -3.22 12.56 0.56
N ARG A 169 -3.45 13.85 0.85
CA ARG A 169 -4.02 14.81 -0.11
C ARG A 169 -2.90 15.60 -0.77
N TYR A 170 -2.72 15.35 -2.06
CA TYR A 170 -1.70 15.96 -2.91
C TYR A 170 -2.34 16.80 -4.01
N ARG A 171 -1.52 17.65 -4.64
CA ARG A 171 -1.94 18.43 -5.81
C ARG A 171 -1.83 17.65 -7.11
N GLU A 172 -0.93 16.67 -7.14
CA GLU A 172 -0.84 15.65 -8.18
C GLU A 172 -1.10 14.30 -7.53
N PHE A 173 -2.08 13.54 -8.02
CA PHE A 173 -2.35 12.19 -7.53
C PHE A 173 -2.99 11.31 -8.62
N CYS A 174 -2.94 9.99 -8.42
CA CYS A 174 -3.52 9.02 -9.35
C CYS A 174 -5.00 8.78 -9.03
N GLN A 175 -5.84 8.84 -10.07
CA GLN A 175 -7.20 8.32 -10.05
C GLN A 175 -7.29 7.04 -10.89
N CYS A 176 -8.24 6.18 -10.52
CA CYS A 176 -8.54 4.94 -11.23
C CYS A 176 -10.05 4.89 -11.44
N ASP A 177 -10.47 5.27 -12.64
CA ASP A 177 -11.87 5.47 -12.96
C ASP A 177 -12.37 4.31 -13.80
N PHE A 178 -13.59 3.87 -13.52
CA PHE A 178 -14.33 2.87 -14.28
C PHE A 178 -15.72 3.41 -14.56
N ASP A 179 -16.11 3.40 -15.83
CA ASP A 179 -17.33 4.04 -16.28
C ASP A 179 -18.06 3.17 -17.31
N ILE A 180 -19.39 3.13 -17.17
CA ILE A 180 -20.33 2.48 -18.05
C ILE A 180 -21.20 3.58 -18.67
N ALA A 181 -21.00 3.82 -19.96
CA ALA A 181 -21.78 4.75 -20.75
C ALA A 181 -22.73 3.98 -21.67
N GLY A 182 -24.02 4.36 -21.66
CA GLY A 182 -25.04 3.80 -22.53
C GLY A 182 -26.42 3.77 -21.88
N GLU A 183 -27.42 3.64 -22.73
CA GLU A 183 -28.80 3.38 -22.32
C GLU A 183 -28.98 1.89 -22.04
N PHE A 184 -29.36 1.57 -20.81
CA PHE A 184 -29.54 0.23 -20.27
C PHE A 184 -30.76 0.20 -19.36
N ASP A 185 -31.20 -1.00 -18.98
CA ASP A 185 -32.26 -1.17 -17.99
C ASP A 185 -31.83 -0.58 -16.63
N PRO A 186 -32.78 -0.09 -15.81
CA PRO A 186 -32.48 0.65 -14.59
C PRO A 186 -31.62 -0.13 -13.60
N MET A 187 -30.68 0.57 -12.95
CA MET A 187 -29.90 0.11 -11.78
C MET A 187 -28.95 -1.08 -11.98
N ILE A 188 -28.97 -1.76 -13.12
CA ILE A 188 -28.05 -2.86 -13.42
C ILE A 188 -26.58 -2.38 -13.47
N PRO A 189 -26.22 -1.36 -14.27
CA PRO A 189 -24.82 -0.90 -14.32
C PRO A 189 -24.38 -0.22 -13.01
N ASP A 190 -25.31 0.42 -12.30
CA ASP A 190 -25.08 1.03 -10.98
C ASP A 190 -24.71 -0.03 -9.94
N ALA A 191 -25.43 -1.16 -9.94
CA ALA A 191 -25.13 -2.31 -9.10
C ALA A 191 -23.77 -2.95 -9.47
N GLU A 192 -23.42 -3.03 -10.77
CA GLU A 192 -22.12 -3.51 -11.23
C GLU A 192 -20.97 -2.63 -10.69
N CYS A 193 -21.13 -1.29 -10.72
CA CYS A 193 -20.16 -0.36 -10.17
C CYS A 193 -19.91 -0.58 -8.66
N LEU A 194 -20.97 -0.74 -7.87
CA LEU A 194 -20.84 -1.03 -6.44
C LEU A 194 -20.18 -2.40 -6.20
N ARG A 195 -20.49 -3.40 -7.04
CA ARG A 195 -19.84 -4.72 -6.97
C ARG A 195 -18.33 -4.63 -7.22
N ILE A 196 -17.91 -3.90 -8.26
CA ILE A 196 -16.49 -3.68 -8.57
C ILE A 196 -15.78 -2.99 -7.40
N MET A 197 -16.41 -1.99 -6.81
CA MET A 197 -15.86 -1.28 -5.64
C MET A 197 -15.62 -2.24 -4.47
N CYS A 198 -16.62 -3.08 -4.13
CA CYS A 198 -16.47 -4.12 -3.11
C CYS A 198 -15.34 -5.11 -3.44
N GLU A 199 -15.26 -5.62 -4.67
CA GLU A 199 -14.22 -6.57 -5.07
C GLU A 199 -12.81 -5.99 -4.92
N ILE A 200 -12.62 -4.74 -5.32
CA ILE A 200 -11.34 -4.04 -5.21
C ILE A 200 -10.96 -3.87 -3.74
N LEU A 201 -11.86 -3.32 -2.91
CA LEU A 201 -11.57 -3.04 -1.51
C LEU A 201 -11.32 -4.32 -0.70
N SER A 202 -12.11 -5.38 -0.93
CA SER A 202 -11.88 -6.70 -0.33
C SER A 202 -10.57 -7.33 -0.81
N GLY A 203 -10.24 -7.21 -2.11
CA GLY A 203 -9.01 -7.76 -2.69
C GLY A 203 -7.72 -7.06 -2.23
N LEU A 204 -7.82 -5.82 -1.77
CA LEU A 204 -6.71 -5.04 -1.23
C LEU A 204 -6.44 -5.31 0.26
N GLN A 205 -7.36 -5.97 0.99
CA GLN A 205 -7.20 -6.34 2.40
C GLN A 205 -6.84 -5.15 3.32
N LEU A 206 -7.51 -4.01 3.10
CA LEU A 206 -7.22 -2.76 3.82
C LEU A 206 -7.85 -2.71 5.21
N GLY A 207 -8.76 -3.62 5.53
CA GLY A 207 -9.57 -3.59 6.75
C GLY A 207 -11.03 -3.80 6.40
N ASP A 208 -11.92 -3.54 7.34
CA ASP A 208 -13.34 -3.47 7.03
C ASP A 208 -13.68 -2.13 6.38
N PHE A 209 -14.74 -2.09 5.59
CA PHE A 209 -15.18 -0.91 4.87
C PHE A 209 -16.70 -0.87 4.78
N LEU A 210 -17.22 0.35 4.62
CA LEU A 210 -18.63 0.62 4.41
C LEU A 210 -18.78 1.49 3.17
N ILE A 211 -19.76 1.16 2.32
CA ILE A 211 -20.14 2.01 1.18
C ILE A 211 -21.41 2.74 1.54
N LYS A 212 -21.29 4.05 1.70
CA LYS A 212 -22.41 4.97 1.81
C LYS A 212 -23.02 5.16 0.43
N VAL A 213 -24.34 5.07 0.31
CA VAL A 213 -25.08 5.28 -0.92
C VAL A 213 -26.17 6.31 -0.65
N ASN A 214 -26.45 7.16 -1.64
CA ASN A 214 -27.58 8.08 -1.66
C ASN A 214 -28.01 8.34 -3.11
N ASP A 215 -29.04 9.15 -3.33
CA ASP A 215 -29.47 9.59 -4.66
C ASP A 215 -29.74 11.09 -4.68
N ARG A 216 -29.26 11.77 -5.74
CA ARG A 216 -29.40 13.23 -5.90
C ARG A 216 -30.86 13.67 -5.87
N ARG A 217 -31.77 12.89 -6.50
CA ARG A 217 -33.20 13.20 -6.58
C ARG A 217 -33.89 13.08 -5.22
N VAL A 218 -33.41 12.17 -4.37
CA VAL A 218 -33.87 12.06 -2.98
C VAL A 218 -33.46 13.29 -2.19
N VAL A 219 -32.21 13.75 -2.33
CA VAL A 219 -31.72 14.98 -1.67
C VAL A 219 -32.51 16.21 -2.12
N ASP A 220 -32.69 16.40 -3.44
CA ASP A 220 -33.43 17.55 -3.97
C ASP A 220 -34.91 17.49 -3.58
N GLY A 221 -35.51 16.30 -3.61
CA GLY A 221 -36.89 16.10 -3.17
C GLY A 221 -37.08 16.35 -1.66
N MET A 222 -36.13 15.93 -0.84
CA MET A 222 -36.10 16.20 0.61
C MET A 222 -36.03 17.71 0.86
N PHE A 223 -35.15 18.43 0.17
CA PHE A 223 -35.04 19.89 0.31
C PHE A 223 -36.30 20.64 -0.12
N ALA A 224 -36.94 20.22 -1.21
CA ALA A 224 -38.20 20.80 -1.65
C ALA A 224 -39.30 20.62 -0.58
N VAL A 225 -39.40 19.42 0.01
CA VAL A 225 -40.38 19.09 1.05
C VAL A 225 -40.09 19.80 2.38
N CYS A 226 -38.82 19.98 2.74
CA CYS A 226 -38.42 20.73 3.94
C CYS A 226 -38.67 22.24 3.82
N GLY A 227 -38.88 22.76 2.60
CA GLY A 227 -39.13 24.18 2.32
C GLY A 227 -37.87 24.99 2.02
N VAL A 228 -36.81 24.36 1.51
CA VAL A 228 -35.62 25.06 1.05
C VAL A 228 -35.94 25.75 -0.30
N PRO A 229 -35.52 27.01 -0.52
CA PRO A 229 -35.62 27.63 -1.83
C PRO A 229 -34.64 27.00 -2.84
N GLU A 230 -35.07 26.78 -4.09
CA GLU A 230 -34.24 26.19 -5.15
C GLU A 230 -32.91 26.93 -5.38
N SER A 231 -32.91 28.26 -5.25
CA SER A 231 -31.71 29.10 -5.38
C SER A 231 -30.62 28.78 -4.34
N LYS A 232 -30.99 28.18 -3.21
CA LYS A 232 -30.07 27.82 -2.12
C LYS A 232 -29.72 26.33 -2.11
N PHE A 233 -30.24 25.50 -3.01
CA PHE A 233 -30.01 24.05 -3.00
C PHE A 233 -28.52 23.68 -3.02
N ARG A 234 -27.75 24.28 -3.93
CA ARG A 234 -26.29 24.04 -4.03
C ARG A 234 -25.57 24.42 -2.73
N THR A 235 -25.89 25.60 -2.20
CA THR A 235 -25.25 26.11 -0.99
C THR A 235 -25.57 25.22 0.22
N ILE A 236 -26.81 24.73 0.35
CA ILE A 236 -27.19 23.82 1.44
C ILE A 236 -26.57 22.43 1.26
N CYS A 237 -26.49 21.89 0.03
CA CYS A 237 -25.73 20.66 -0.25
C CYS A 237 -24.28 20.76 0.23
N SER A 238 -23.63 21.90 -0.04
CA SER A 238 -22.25 22.18 0.40
C SER A 238 -22.11 22.25 1.93
N SER A 239 -23.13 22.70 2.66
CA SER A 239 -23.14 22.59 4.14
C SER A 239 -23.29 21.14 4.58
N MET A 240 -24.16 20.38 3.91
CA MET A 240 -24.47 19.00 4.28
C MET A 240 -23.26 18.07 4.10
N ASP A 241 -22.44 18.25 3.06
CA ASP A 241 -21.19 17.50 2.88
C ASP A 241 -20.20 17.66 4.05
N LYS A 242 -20.28 18.76 4.80
CA LYS A 242 -19.39 18.98 5.95
C LYS A 242 -19.73 18.10 7.15
N LEU A 243 -20.87 17.42 7.16
CA LEU A 243 -21.30 16.55 8.27
C LEU A 243 -20.39 15.33 8.49
N ASP A 244 -19.60 14.93 7.50
CA ASP A 244 -18.57 13.91 7.71
C ASP A 244 -17.45 14.37 8.66
N LYS A 245 -17.28 15.70 8.84
CA LYS A 245 -16.17 16.30 9.59
C LYS A 245 -16.61 17.17 10.76
N MET A 246 -17.82 17.72 10.67
CA MET A 246 -18.39 18.67 11.63
C MET A 246 -19.63 18.07 12.26
N SER A 247 -19.95 18.51 13.47
CA SER A 247 -21.18 18.09 14.14
C SER A 247 -22.41 18.66 13.42
N TRP A 248 -23.57 18.01 13.62
CA TRP A 248 -24.84 18.54 13.12
C TRP A 248 -25.14 19.95 13.64
N GLU A 249 -24.78 20.24 14.89
CA GLU A 249 -25.00 21.55 15.52
C GLU A 249 -24.23 22.65 14.78
N ASP A 250 -22.96 22.41 14.45
CA ASP A 250 -22.13 23.37 13.72
C ASP A 250 -22.65 23.60 12.30
N VAL A 251 -23.07 22.53 11.63
CA VAL A 251 -23.63 22.61 10.27
C VAL A 251 -24.97 23.34 10.27
N ARG A 252 -25.82 23.09 11.27
CA ARG A 252 -27.07 23.82 11.48
C ARG A 252 -26.81 25.31 11.68
N LEU A 253 -25.83 25.68 12.51
CA LEU A 253 -25.43 27.08 12.70
C LEU A 253 -24.95 27.72 11.40
N GLU A 254 -24.17 27.02 10.57
CA GLU A 254 -23.75 27.51 9.25
C GLU A 254 -24.96 27.74 8.32
N MET A 255 -25.91 26.81 8.29
CA MET A 255 -27.11 26.93 7.45
C MET A 255 -27.99 28.11 7.87
N VAL A 256 -28.17 28.31 9.18
CA VAL A 256 -29.03 29.39 9.71
C VAL A 256 -28.33 30.74 9.65
N ALA A 257 -27.15 30.87 10.26
CA ALA A 257 -26.45 32.15 10.40
C ALA A 257 -25.69 32.56 9.13
N GLY A 258 -25.08 31.61 8.42
CA GLY A 258 -24.28 31.89 7.23
C GLY A 258 -25.08 31.97 5.93
N LYS A 259 -26.07 31.09 5.79
CA LYS A 259 -26.84 30.93 4.53
C LYS A 259 -28.25 31.50 4.59
N GLY A 260 -28.67 31.98 5.77
CA GLY A 260 -29.97 32.61 5.99
C GLY A 260 -31.13 31.67 5.74
N LEU A 261 -31.02 30.42 6.21
CA LEU A 261 -32.11 29.46 6.21
C LEU A 261 -32.92 29.60 7.51
N ALA A 262 -34.25 29.42 7.44
CA ALA A 262 -35.07 29.44 8.65
C ALA A 262 -34.69 28.25 9.57
N PRO A 263 -34.61 28.45 10.90
CA PRO A 263 -34.20 27.40 11.84
C PRO A 263 -35.10 26.17 11.76
N GLU A 264 -36.41 26.37 11.59
CA GLU A 264 -37.39 25.30 11.43
C GLU A 264 -37.13 24.42 10.20
N VAL A 265 -36.64 25.01 9.10
CA VAL A 265 -36.28 24.28 7.88
C VAL A 265 -35.01 23.46 8.13
N ALA A 266 -34.03 24.03 8.83
CA ALA A 266 -32.79 23.34 9.18
C ALA A 266 -33.08 22.14 10.12
N ASP A 267 -33.96 22.30 11.10
CA ASP A 267 -34.37 21.22 12.00
C ASP A 267 -35.05 20.07 11.25
N ARG A 268 -35.97 20.39 10.32
CA ARG A 268 -36.59 19.38 9.44
C ARG A 268 -35.58 18.65 8.57
N ILE A 269 -34.52 19.32 8.10
CA ILE A 269 -33.45 18.66 7.35
C ILE A 269 -32.69 17.70 8.27
N GLY A 270 -32.45 18.10 9.53
CA GLY A 270 -31.76 17.30 10.54
C GLY A 270 -32.44 15.95 10.79
N ASP A 271 -33.77 15.95 10.87
CA ASP A 271 -34.56 14.73 11.06
C ASP A 271 -34.24 13.66 10.01
N TYR A 272 -33.99 14.06 8.76
CA TYR A 272 -33.68 13.15 7.66
C TYR A 272 -32.19 12.83 7.58
N VAL A 273 -31.34 13.85 7.69
CA VAL A 273 -29.91 13.74 7.42
C VAL A 273 -29.18 12.88 8.46
N GLN A 274 -29.73 12.76 9.67
CA GLN A 274 -29.20 11.87 10.71
C GLN A 274 -29.59 10.39 10.50
N CYS A 275 -30.52 10.09 9.58
CA CYS A 275 -30.92 8.73 9.29
C CYS A 275 -29.92 8.03 8.36
N HIS A 276 -29.37 6.91 8.84
CA HIS A 276 -28.58 5.98 8.03
C HIS A 276 -29.03 4.55 8.31
N GLY A 277 -28.99 3.67 7.30
CA GLY A 277 -29.48 2.31 7.44
C GLY A 277 -29.38 1.47 6.18
N GLY A 278 -29.98 0.28 6.21
CA GLY A 278 -30.04 -0.62 5.05
C GLY A 278 -31.34 -0.44 4.25
N ILE A 279 -31.81 -1.55 3.68
CA ILE A 279 -33.07 -1.59 2.93
C ILE A 279 -34.30 -1.21 3.77
N SER A 280 -34.28 -1.45 5.09
CA SER A 280 -35.37 -1.08 5.99
C SER A 280 -35.63 0.44 6.00
N LEU A 281 -34.56 1.24 5.92
CA LEU A 281 -34.68 2.69 5.87
C LEU A 281 -35.32 3.15 4.56
N VAL A 282 -35.01 2.50 3.43
CA VAL A 282 -35.67 2.79 2.14
C VAL A 282 -37.19 2.56 2.27
N GLU A 283 -37.62 1.47 2.90
CA GLU A 283 -39.04 1.16 3.11
C GLU A 283 -39.73 2.11 4.10
N GLU A 284 -39.01 2.61 5.10
CA GLU A 284 -39.50 3.63 6.03
C GLU A 284 -39.68 4.98 5.33
N LEU A 285 -38.70 5.41 4.53
CA LEU A 285 -38.78 6.65 3.75
C LEU A 285 -39.88 6.60 2.69
N PHE A 286 -40.19 5.42 2.15
CA PHE A 286 -41.35 5.22 1.27
C PHE A 286 -42.70 5.44 1.96
N LYS A 287 -42.77 5.22 3.27
CA LYS A 287 -44.00 5.41 4.06
C LYS A 287 -44.11 6.83 4.62
N ASP A 288 -43.06 7.64 4.51
CA ASP A 288 -43.08 9.02 5.00
C ASP A 288 -44.07 9.86 4.16
N PRO A 289 -45.11 10.43 4.81
CA PRO A 289 -46.13 11.23 4.12
C PRO A 289 -45.58 12.51 3.49
N ARG A 290 -44.45 13.05 3.97
CA ARG A 290 -43.87 14.28 3.43
C ARG A 290 -43.05 13.99 2.17
N LEU A 291 -42.17 12.99 2.23
CA LEU A 291 -41.34 12.61 1.08
C LEU A 291 -42.18 12.07 -0.08
N SER A 292 -43.29 11.38 0.22
CA SER A 292 -44.24 10.86 -0.76
C SER A 292 -44.94 11.94 -1.60
N GLN A 293 -44.88 13.22 -1.20
CA GLN A 293 -45.41 14.32 -1.99
C GLN A 293 -44.49 14.70 -3.16
N SER A 294 -43.20 14.37 -3.09
CA SER A 294 -42.23 14.68 -4.12
C SER A 294 -42.07 13.52 -5.11
N GLN A 295 -42.45 13.75 -6.37
CA GLN A 295 -42.30 12.77 -7.43
C GLN A 295 -40.82 12.39 -7.67
N LEU A 296 -39.90 13.34 -7.52
CA LEU A 296 -38.46 13.11 -7.68
C LEU A 296 -37.92 12.17 -6.60
N ALA A 297 -38.33 12.38 -5.34
CA ALA A 297 -37.92 11.53 -4.24
C ALA A 297 -38.44 10.10 -4.40
N LEU A 298 -39.70 9.93 -4.83
CA LEU A 298 -40.29 8.62 -5.09
C LEU A 298 -39.55 7.83 -6.18
N GLN A 299 -39.14 8.49 -7.26
CA GLN A 299 -38.32 7.85 -8.31
C GLN A 299 -36.96 7.41 -7.77
N GLY A 300 -36.27 8.30 -7.04
CA GLY A 300 -34.98 7.98 -6.44
C GLY A 300 -35.06 6.83 -5.42
N LEU A 301 -36.08 6.82 -4.56
CA LEU A 301 -36.31 5.72 -3.62
C LEU A 301 -36.66 4.40 -4.33
N GLY A 302 -37.41 4.46 -5.44
CA GLY A 302 -37.73 3.30 -6.27
C GLY A 302 -36.49 2.66 -6.88
N ASP A 303 -35.60 3.49 -7.41
CA ASP A 303 -34.31 3.06 -7.95
C ASP A 303 -33.39 2.50 -6.86
N LEU A 304 -33.35 3.12 -5.68
CA LEU A 304 -32.59 2.59 -4.54
C LEU A 304 -33.13 1.24 -4.07
N LYS A 305 -34.46 1.05 -4.03
CA LYS A 305 -35.06 -0.25 -3.69
C LYS A 305 -34.63 -1.34 -4.67
N LEU A 306 -34.72 -1.06 -5.97
CA LEU A 306 -34.28 -2.00 -7.02
C LEU A 306 -32.77 -2.28 -6.93
N LEU A 307 -31.98 -1.25 -6.63
CA LEU A 307 -30.54 -1.39 -6.40
C LEU A 307 -30.26 -2.35 -5.25
N PHE A 308 -30.92 -2.21 -4.09
CA PHE A 308 -30.74 -3.12 -2.95
C PHE A 308 -31.12 -4.57 -3.28
N GLU A 309 -32.12 -4.80 -4.15
CA GLU A 309 -32.46 -6.15 -4.64
C GLU A 309 -31.29 -6.76 -5.44
N TYR A 310 -30.70 -6.00 -6.36
CA TYR A 310 -29.53 -6.45 -7.14
C TYR A 310 -28.28 -6.65 -6.28
N LEU A 311 -28.04 -5.77 -5.30
CA LEU A 311 -26.93 -5.88 -4.37
C LEU A 311 -27.04 -7.12 -3.46
N ARG A 312 -28.27 -7.53 -3.12
CA ARG A 312 -28.53 -8.79 -2.42
C ARG A 312 -28.17 -9.99 -3.28
N LEU A 313 -28.51 -9.97 -4.57
CA LEU A 313 -28.12 -11.03 -5.52
C LEU A 313 -26.60 -11.11 -5.71
N PHE A 314 -25.90 -9.97 -5.69
CA PHE A 314 -24.44 -9.91 -5.72
C PHE A 314 -23.77 -10.24 -4.38
N GLY A 315 -24.53 -10.44 -3.31
CA GLY A 315 -24.02 -10.80 -1.99
C GLY A 315 -23.17 -9.71 -1.34
N ILE A 316 -23.51 -8.43 -1.56
CA ILE A 316 -22.77 -7.26 -1.02
C ILE A 316 -23.65 -6.27 -0.25
N ALA A 317 -24.93 -6.62 -0.03
CA ALA A 317 -25.88 -5.73 0.66
C ALA A 317 -25.51 -5.42 2.12
N ASP A 318 -24.70 -6.26 2.76
CA ASP A 318 -24.18 -6.08 4.12
C ASP A 318 -23.13 -4.96 4.23
N LYS A 319 -22.47 -4.62 3.12
CA LYS A 319 -21.43 -3.57 3.04
C LYS A 319 -21.98 -2.22 2.65
N ILE A 320 -23.29 -2.10 2.45
CA ILE A 320 -23.93 -0.93 1.86
C ILE A 320 -24.88 -0.31 2.88
N SER A 321 -24.69 0.98 3.14
CA SER A 321 -25.56 1.79 3.99
C SER A 321 -26.12 2.94 3.15
N LEU A 322 -27.43 3.07 3.14
CA LEU A 322 -28.09 4.30 2.74
C LEU A 322 -27.75 5.37 3.79
N ASP A 323 -27.22 6.50 3.35
CA ASP A 323 -26.85 7.63 4.20
C ASP A 323 -27.30 8.93 3.52
N LEU A 324 -28.33 9.57 4.09
CA LEU A 324 -28.92 10.79 3.53
C LEU A 324 -28.01 12.03 3.69
N SER A 325 -27.01 11.96 4.58
CA SER A 325 -26.00 13.02 4.72
C SER A 325 -25.05 13.10 3.53
N LEU A 326 -24.96 12.04 2.73
CA LEU A 326 -24.10 11.98 1.56
C LEU A 326 -24.66 12.86 0.44
N ALA A 327 -24.19 14.10 0.38
CA ALA A 327 -24.40 15.04 -0.73
C ALA A 327 -23.12 15.31 -1.53
N ARG A 328 -22.08 14.49 -1.36
CA ARG A 328 -20.83 14.66 -2.10
C ARG A 328 -21.05 14.53 -3.59
N GLY A 329 -20.56 15.51 -4.33
CA GLY A 329 -20.44 15.37 -5.76
C GLY A 329 -20.31 16.68 -6.48
N LEU A 330 -19.44 16.65 -7.48
CA LEU A 330 -19.40 17.63 -8.55
C LEU A 330 -20.82 17.79 -9.11
N ASP A 331 -21.19 19.01 -9.53
CA ASP A 331 -22.57 19.41 -9.88
C ASP A 331 -23.25 18.57 -10.99
N TYR A 332 -22.56 17.58 -11.53
CA TYR A 332 -22.99 16.75 -12.65
C TYR A 332 -23.73 15.45 -12.27
N TYR A 333 -23.78 15.02 -11.01
CA TYR A 333 -24.52 13.80 -10.66
C TYR A 333 -26.04 14.00 -10.77
N THR A 334 -26.73 13.03 -11.36
CA THR A 334 -28.17 13.07 -11.67
C THR A 334 -28.98 12.00 -10.96
N GLY A 335 -28.33 10.93 -10.46
CA GLY A 335 -28.98 9.80 -9.81
C GLY A 335 -28.20 9.35 -8.57
N VAL A 336 -27.87 8.06 -8.50
CA VAL A 336 -27.14 7.50 -7.35
C VAL A 336 -25.77 8.12 -7.17
N ILE A 337 -25.38 8.25 -5.91
CA ILE A 337 -24.10 8.74 -5.43
C ILE A 337 -23.62 7.75 -4.39
N TYR A 338 -22.34 7.42 -4.41
CA TYR A 338 -21.77 6.51 -3.42
C TYR A 338 -20.34 6.85 -3.06
N GLU A 339 -20.00 6.50 -1.83
CA GLU A 339 -18.71 6.77 -1.22
C GLU A 339 -18.30 5.61 -0.31
N ALA A 340 -17.12 5.06 -0.54
CA ALA A 340 -16.55 4.04 0.32
C ALA A 340 -15.66 4.68 1.39
N VAL A 341 -15.93 4.35 2.65
CA VAL A 341 -15.15 4.73 3.82
C VAL A 341 -14.54 3.48 4.45
N LEU A 342 -13.31 3.60 4.95
CA LEU A 342 -12.68 2.52 5.70
C LEU A 342 -13.12 2.59 7.16
N LEU A 343 -13.51 1.46 7.73
CA LEU A 343 -13.86 1.35 9.13
C LEU A 343 -12.60 1.07 9.94
N GLU A 344 -12.47 1.73 11.09
CA GLU A 344 -11.35 1.50 12.00
C GLU A 344 -11.50 0.13 12.69
N SER A 345 -10.41 -0.63 12.76
CA SER A 345 -10.35 -1.85 13.54
C SER A 345 -10.28 -1.50 15.04
N PRO A 346 -11.11 -2.10 15.92
CA PRO A 346 -11.15 -1.79 17.35
C PRO A 346 -9.83 -2.02 18.11
N ALA A 347 -8.83 -2.67 17.51
CA ALA A 347 -7.50 -2.88 18.09
C ALA A 347 -6.58 -1.63 18.07
N GLN A 348 -6.99 -0.53 17.43
CA GLN A 348 -6.19 0.71 17.33
C GLN A 348 -6.78 1.91 18.08
N ALA A 349 -7.81 1.71 18.90
CA ALA A 349 -8.54 2.76 19.63
C ALA A 349 -7.74 3.52 20.72
N GLY A 350 -6.40 3.44 20.73
CA GLY A 350 -5.52 4.09 21.71
C GLY A 350 -4.33 4.85 21.13
N LYS A 351 -4.16 4.91 19.80
CA LYS A 351 -3.20 5.81 19.13
C LYS A 351 -4.00 6.79 18.28
N GLU A 352 -3.55 8.05 18.20
CA GLU A 352 -4.21 9.18 17.51
C GLU A 352 -5.14 8.73 16.38
N THR A 353 -6.42 9.07 16.52
CA THR A 353 -7.52 8.73 15.61
C THR A 353 -7.21 9.23 14.19
N LEU A 354 -6.60 8.38 13.37
CA LEU A 354 -6.47 8.62 11.94
C LEU A 354 -7.83 8.30 11.32
N ASN A 355 -8.77 9.25 11.39
CA ASN A 355 -10.06 9.15 10.73
C ASN A 355 -9.82 8.89 9.23
N VAL A 356 -9.96 7.62 8.81
CA VAL A 356 -9.54 7.16 7.50
C VAL A 356 -10.63 7.55 6.50
N GLY A 357 -10.57 8.79 6.02
CA GLY A 357 -11.56 9.33 5.09
C GLY A 357 -11.71 8.51 3.79
N SER A 358 -12.72 8.87 2.99
CA SER A 358 -13.07 8.32 1.67
C SER A 358 -11.96 7.64 0.84
N VAL A 359 -12.14 6.38 0.45
CA VAL A 359 -11.18 5.66 -0.41
C VAL A 359 -11.65 5.47 -1.84
N ALA A 360 -12.96 5.53 -2.08
CA ALA A 360 -13.54 5.47 -3.41
C ALA A 360 -14.83 6.28 -3.42
N ALA A 361 -15.18 6.84 -4.57
CA ALA A 361 -16.43 7.57 -4.75
C ALA A 361 -16.94 7.38 -6.17
N GLY A 362 -18.21 7.65 -6.41
CA GLY A 362 -18.78 7.63 -7.75
C GLY A 362 -20.27 7.90 -7.75
N GLY A 363 -20.87 7.73 -8.91
CA GLY A 363 -22.29 7.95 -9.10
C GLY A 363 -22.71 8.00 -10.57
N ARG A 364 -23.99 8.30 -10.78
CA ARG A 364 -24.64 8.41 -12.09
C ARG A 364 -24.73 9.87 -12.55
N TYR A 365 -24.35 10.14 -13.80
CA TYR A 365 -24.19 11.48 -14.38
C TYR A 365 -24.67 11.55 -15.84
N ASP A 366 -25.97 11.45 -16.07
CA ASP A 366 -26.53 11.24 -17.42
C ASP A 366 -26.47 12.49 -18.34
N ARG A 367 -26.32 13.68 -17.75
CA ARG A 367 -26.36 14.96 -18.48
C ARG A 367 -25.00 15.46 -18.95
N LEU A 368 -23.89 14.90 -18.45
CA LEU A 368 -22.55 15.44 -18.68
C LEU A 368 -22.12 15.35 -20.16
N VAL A 369 -22.48 14.26 -20.83
CA VAL A 369 -22.15 14.04 -22.25
C VAL A 369 -22.94 15.00 -23.16
N ALA A 370 -24.19 15.29 -22.82
CA ALA A 370 -25.06 16.18 -23.60
C ALA A 370 -24.49 17.61 -23.71
N GLN A 371 -23.79 18.07 -22.68
CA GLN A 371 -23.12 19.37 -22.69
C GLN A 371 -21.96 19.46 -23.70
N PHE A 372 -21.40 18.32 -24.15
CA PHE A 372 -20.31 18.28 -25.11
C PHE A 372 -20.76 17.95 -26.55
N ASP A 373 -21.96 17.39 -26.71
CA ASP A 373 -22.50 17.10 -28.03
C ASP A 373 -23.20 18.36 -28.59
N PRO A 374 -22.81 18.89 -29.76
CA PRO A 374 -23.49 20.01 -30.40
C PRO A 374 -24.99 19.77 -30.64
N LYS A 375 -25.42 18.51 -30.73
CA LYS A 375 -26.82 18.11 -30.90
C LYS A 375 -27.55 17.85 -29.59
N GLY A 376 -26.85 17.92 -28.46
CA GLY A 376 -27.42 17.69 -27.13
C GLY A 376 -27.87 16.25 -26.88
N HIS A 377 -27.33 15.24 -27.56
CA HIS A 377 -27.69 13.86 -27.24
C HIS A 377 -27.17 13.49 -25.86
N SER A 378 -28.08 13.09 -24.97
CA SER A 378 -27.72 12.53 -23.67
C SER A 378 -27.27 11.08 -23.83
N VAL A 379 -26.12 10.77 -23.24
CA VAL A 379 -25.66 9.38 -23.04
C VAL A 379 -25.64 9.15 -21.54
N PRO A 380 -26.53 8.29 -21.00
CA PRO A 380 -26.51 7.93 -19.59
C PRO A 380 -25.17 7.33 -19.20
N CYS A 381 -24.62 7.74 -18.07
CA CYS A 381 -23.31 7.32 -17.62
C CYS A 381 -23.34 7.06 -16.12
N VAL A 382 -22.70 5.98 -15.68
CA VAL A 382 -22.45 5.67 -14.27
C VAL A 382 -21.03 5.19 -14.11
N GLY A 383 -20.39 5.57 -13.01
CA GLY A 383 -19.01 5.16 -12.79
C GLY A 383 -18.51 5.37 -11.38
N LEU A 384 -17.28 4.93 -11.16
CA LEU A 384 -16.59 4.97 -9.89
C LEU A 384 -15.14 5.39 -10.09
N SER A 385 -14.58 6.04 -9.08
CA SER A 385 -13.18 6.44 -8.98
C SER A 385 -12.59 5.88 -7.69
N ILE A 386 -11.50 5.14 -7.81
CA ILE A 386 -10.73 4.65 -6.67
C ILE A 386 -9.60 5.64 -6.35
N GLY A 387 -9.58 6.12 -5.11
CA GLY A 387 -8.54 6.98 -4.55
C GLY A 387 -7.26 6.20 -4.23
N VAL A 388 -6.52 5.80 -5.27
CA VAL A 388 -5.33 4.94 -5.13
C VAL A 388 -4.26 5.54 -4.23
N GLU A 389 -4.12 6.86 -4.21
CA GLU A 389 -3.09 7.53 -3.42
C GLU A 389 -3.28 7.32 -1.90
N ARG A 390 -4.54 7.31 -1.43
CA ARG A 390 -4.87 7.05 -0.03
C ARG A 390 -4.67 5.57 0.32
N ILE A 391 -5.12 4.68 -0.56
CA ILE A 391 -4.89 3.23 -0.42
C ILE A 391 -3.39 2.94 -0.35
N PHE A 392 -2.62 3.55 -1.23
CA PHE A 392 -1.18 3.44 -1.29
C PHE A 392 -0.52 3.85 0.03
N TYR A 393 -0.91 5.01 0.58
CA TYR A 393 -0.43 5.47 1.88
C TYR A 393 -0.72 4.45 2.99
N LEU A 394 -1.94 3.90 3.04
CA LEU A 394 -2.33 2.92 4.07
C LEU A 394 -1.54 1.61 3.96
N VAL A 395 -1.35 1.10 2.74
CA VAL A 395 -0.53 -0.10 2.49
C VAL A 395 0.93 0.16 2.88
N GLU A 396 1.47 1.33 2.54
CA GLU A 396 2.82 1.73 2.91
C GLU A 396 3.00 1.77 4.44
N GLN A 397 2.03 2.31 5.19
CA GLN A 397 2.07 2.32 6.66
C GLN A 397 2.01 0.91 7.24
N LYS A 398 1.11 0.05 6.72
CA LYS A 398 1.05 -1.37 7.14
C LYS A 398 2.36 -2.10 6.90
N MET A 399 3.00 -1.88 5.75
CA MET A 399 4.30 -2.49 5.43
C MET A 399 5.44 -1.97 6.31
N LYS A 400 5.44 -0.68 6.66
CA LYS A 400 6.40 -0.11 7.62
C LYS A 400 6.26 -0.75 9.00
N ILE A 401 5.03 -1.06 9.43
CA ILE A 401 4.75 -1.72 10.70
C ILE A 401 5.15 -3.21 10.66
N SER A 402 4.91 -3.91 9.55
CA SER A 402 5.29 -5.33 9.42
C SER A 402 6.79 -5.55 9.19
N CYS A 403 7.58 -4.50 8.94
CA CYS A 403 9.00 -4.56 8.62
C CYS A 403 9.33 -5.54 7.47
N GLU A 404 8.39 -5.76 6.56
CA GLU A 404 8.61 -6.60 5.39
C GLU A 404 9.50 -5.88 4.37
N LYS A 405 10.60 -6.54 3.96
CA LYS A 405 11.44 -6.03 2.88
C LYS A 405 10.72 -6.25 1.56
N VAL A 406 10.36 -5.15 0.90
CA VAL A 406 9.81 -5.18 -0.46
C VAL A 406 10.97 -5.18 -1.45
N ARG A 407 11.07 -6.24 -2.27
CA ARG A 407 12.01 -6.30 -3.39
C ARG A 407 11.67 -5.23 -4.41
N THR A 408 12.66 -4.44 -4.82
CA THR A 408 12.55 -3.38 -5.84
C THR A 408 12.80 -3.89 -7.25
N THR A 409 13.48 -5.03 -7.37
CA THR A 409 13.83 -5.66 -8.65
C THR A 409 13.27 -7.06 -8.72
N GLU A 410 12.99 -7.51 -9.94
CA GLU A 410 12.51 -8.86 -10.23
C GLU A 410 13.65 -9.79 -10.68
N THR A 411 14.89 -9.42 -10.35
CA THR A 411 16.09 -10.15 -10.78
C THR A 411 16.09 -11.55 -10.18
N GLN A 412 16.16 -12.54 -11.07
CA GLN A 412 16.09 -13.96 -10.73
C GLN A 412 17.49 -14.52 -10.45
N VAL A 413 18.47 -14.10 -11.24
CA VAL A 413 19.83 -14.66 -11.18
C VAL A 413 20.90 -13.59 -11.30
N PHE A 414 21.96 -13.72 -10.52
CA PHE A 414 23.12 -12.82 -10.57
C PHE A 414 24.35 -13.54 -11.11
N VAL A 415 24.99 -13.01 -12.15
CA VAL A 415 26.19 -13.59 -12.75
C VAL A 415 27.44 -13.04 -12.06
N ALA A 416 28.16 -13.94 -11.39
CA ALA A 416 29.33 -13.64 -10.57
C ALA A 416 30.58 -14.38 -11.02
N THR A 417 31.74 -13.84 -10.66
CA THR A 417 33.03 -14.53 -10.80
C THR A 417 33.95 -14.18 -9.62
N PRO A 418 34.70 -15.14 -9.07
CA PRO A 418 35.73 -14.88 -8.07
C PRO A 418 37.09 -14.52 -8.69
N GLN A 419 37.28 -14.77 -9.99
CA GLN A 419 38.56 -14.65 -10.69
C GLN A 419 38.67 -13.33 -11.47
N LYS A 420 39.90 -12.97 -11.84
CA LYS A 420 40.19 -11.77 -12.64
C LYS A 420 40.10 -12.09 -14.13
N ASN A 421 39.78 -11.08 -14.95
CA ASN A 421 39.69 -11.14 -16.42
C ASN A 421 38.49 -11.93 -17.00
N PHE A 422 37.48 -12.24 -16.19
CA PHE A 422 36.26 -12.95 -16.60
C PHE A 422 35.11 -12.03 -17.06
N LEU A 423 35.38 -10.79 -17.44
CA LEU A 423 34.31 -9.87 -17.88
C LEU A 423 33.64 -10.34 -19.17
N GLN A 424 34.43 -10.81 -20.15
CA GLN A 424 33.92 -11.25 -21.45
C GLN A 424 32.99 -12.45 -21.31
N GLU A 425 33.35 -13.42 -20.46
CA GLU A 425 32.51 -14.59 -20.20
C GLU A 425 31.23 -14.24 -19.43
N ARG A 426 31.31 -13.32 -18.46
CA ARG A 426 30.10 -12.82 -17.79
C ARG A 426 29.15 -12.14 -18.75
N LEU A 427 29.68 -11.32 -19.67
CA LEU A 427 28.89 -10.68 -20.73
C LEU A 427 28.25 -11.71 -21.68
N LYS A 428 28.96 -12.79 -22.01
CA LYS A 428 28.43 -13.86 -22.85
C LYS A 428 27.29 -14.61 -22.17
N ILE A 429 27.47 -15.00 -20.90
CA ILE A 429 26.46 -15.74 -20.13
C ILE A 429 25.25 -14.87 -19.82
N ILE A 430 25.43 -13.61 -19.44
CA ILE A 430 24.29 -12.74 -19.14
C ILE A 430 23.45 -12.46 -20.41
N ALA A 431 24.09 -12.33 -21.58
CA ALA A 431 23.38 -12.22 -22.85
C ALA A 431 22.54 -13.48 -23.15
N GLN A 432 23.11 -14.68 -22.96
CA GLN A 432 22.36 -15.93 -23.13
C GLN A 432 21.17 -16.04 -22.17
N LEU A 433 21.32 -15.57 -20.92
CA LEU A 433 20.23 -15.56 -19.94
C LEU A 433 19.13 -14.59 -20.36
N TRP A 434 19.47 -13.40 -20.85
CA TRP A 434 18.51 -12.44 -21.39
C TRP A 434 17.80 -12.95 -22.64
N ASP A 435 18.54 -13.59 -23.57
CA ASP A 435 17.96 -14.20 -24.78
C ASP A 435 16.98 -15.34 -24.43
N ALA A 436 17.18 -16.02 -23.30
CA ALA A 436 16.26 -17.01 -22.75
C ALA A 436 15.09 -16.41 -21.96
N GLY A 437 14.99 -15.09 -21.85
CA GLY A 437 13.95 -14.38 -21.08
C GLY A 437 14.13 -14.43 -19.57
N ILE A 438 15.32 -14.80 -19.08
CA ILE A 438 15.65 -14.85 -17.65
C ILE A 438 16.13 -13.47 -17.19
N LYS A 439 15.59 -12.99 -16.07
CA LYS A 439 15.94 -11.70 -15.49
C LYS A 439 17.29 -11.81 -14.76
N ALA A 440 18.36 -11.45 -15.45
CA ALA A 440 19.74 -11.59 -14.96
C ALA A 440 20.47 -10.25 -14.79
N GLU A 441 21.37 -10.17 -13.81
CA GLU A 441 22.23 -8.99 -13.58
C GLU A 441 23.69 -9.38 -13.33
N MET A 442 24.61 -8.42 -13.52
CA MET A 442 26.01 -8.55 -13.12
C MET A 442 26.55 -7.21 -12.61
N LEU A 443 27.62 -7.26 -11.79
CA LEU A 443 28.32 -6.06 -11.35
C LEU A 443 29.17 -5.47 -12.49
N TYR A 444 28.96 -4.17 -12.78
CA TYR A 444 29.69 -3.36 -13.76
C TYR A 444 31.11 -3.00 -13.31
N LYS A 445 31.91 -4.02 -13.03
CA LYS A 445 33.34 -3.91 -12.73
C LYS A 445 34.08 -4.98 -13.50
N ASN A 446 35.29 -4.67 -13.97
CA ASN A 446 36.12 -5.68 -14.66
C ASN A 446 36.42 -6.87 -13.73
N ASN A 447 36.84 -6.57 -12.50
CA ASN A 447 37.29 -7.57 -11.51
C ASN A 447 36.59 -7.35 -10.15
N PRO A 448 35.31 -7.75 -9.98
CA PRO A 448 34.61 -7.62 -8.72
C PRO A 448 35.06 -8.68 -7.71
N LYS A 449 35.11 -8.33 -6.42
CA LYS A 449 35.32 -9.32 -5.33
C LYS A 449 34.03 -10.15 -5.15
N LEU A 450 34.15 -11.46 -4.92
CA LEU A 450 33.00 -12.33 -4.69
C LEU A 450 32.15 -11.89 -3.48
N LEU A 451 32.79 -11.47 -2.39
CA LEU A 451 32.08 -10.99 -1.20
C LEU A 451 31.18 -9.78 -1.50
N THR A 452 31.65 -8.84 -2.33
CA THR A 452 30.86 -7.67 -2.74
C THR A 452 29.68 -8.08 -3.62
N GLN A 453 29.85 -9.10 -4.46
CA GLN A 453 28.78 -9.68 -5.29
C GLN A 453 27.71 -10.37 -4.43
N LEU A 454 28.13 -11.15 -3.43
CA LEU A 454 27.22 -11.80 -2.48
C LEU A 454 26.45 -10.76 -1.66
N HIS A 455 27.14 -9.75 -1.14
CA HIS A 455 26.50 -8.68 -0.37
C HIS A 455 25.49 -7.88 -1.21
N TYR A 456 25.78 -7.68 -2.50
CA TYR A 456 24.82 -7.07 -3.43
C TYR A 456 23.56 -7.94 -3.58
N CYS A 457 23.73 -9.26 -3.76
CA CYS A 457 22.59 -10.18 -3.85
C CYS A 457 21.79 -10.27 -2.55
N GLU A 458 22.44 -10.25 -1.39
CA GLU A 458 21.77 -10.23 -0.08
C GLU A 458 21.02 -8.90 0.16
N LYS A 459 21.56 -7.79 -0.35
CA LYS A 459 20.94 -6.46 -0.22
C LYS A 459 19.69 -6.32 -1.11
N GLU A 460 19.79 -6.74 -2.37
CA GLU A 460 18.70 -6.68 -3.37
C GLU A 460 17.79 -7.93 -3.33
N ASP A 461 18.07 -8.87 -2.42
CA ASP A 461 17.33 -10.13 -2.18
C ASP A 461 17.21 -11.01 -3.45
N ILE A 462 18.29 -11.09 -4.22
CA ILE A 462 18.37 -11.92 -5.44
C ILE A 462 18.52 -13.40 -5.02
N PRO A 463 17.65 -14.31 -5.50
CA PRO A 463 17.60 -15.67 -4.96
C PRO A 463 18.74 -16.58 -5.43
N LEU A 464 19.22 -16.39 -6.66
CA LEU A 464 20.21 -17.26 -7.31
C LEU A 464 21.44 -16.49 -7.78
N MET A 465 22.60 -17.13 -7.68
CA MET A 465 23.86 -16.64 -8.22
C MET A 465 24.52 -17.71 -9.09
N VAL A 466 24.89 -17.34 -10.31
CA VAL A 466 25.67 -18.17 -11.23
C VAL A 466 27.13 -17.75 -11.12
N ILE A 467 28.00 -18.66 -10.70
CA ILE A 467 29.42 -18.40 -10.47
C ILE A 467 30.23 -19.04 -11.61
N ILE A 468 31.06 -18.23 -12.26
CA ILE A 468 31.94 -18.62 -13.36
C ILE A 468 33.39 -18.58 -12.89
N GLY A 469 34.13 -19.64 -13.16
CA GLY A 469 35.58 -19.72 -13.02
C GLY A 469 36.22 -20.53 -14.14
N GLU A 470 37.54 -20.54 -14.17
CA GLU A 470 38.37 -21.17 -15.20
C GLU A 470 38.15 -22.68 -15.30
N GLN A 471 38.03 -23.37 -14.16
CA GLN A 471 37.76 -24.81 -14.13
C GLN A 471 36.37 -25.11 -14.70
N GLU A 472 35.37 -24.34 -14.28
CA GLU A 472 33.99 -24.49 -14.73
C GLU A 472 33.85 -24.21 -16.23
N GLN A 473 34.56 -23.20 -16.75
CA GLN A 473 34.57 -22.88 -18.17
C GLN A 473 35.20 -24.01 -19.00
N ASN A 474 36.31 -24.59 -18.53
CA ASN A 474 36.97 -25.72 -19.21
C ASN A 474 36.09 -26.97 -19.23
N GLU A 475 35.32 -27.19 -18.16
CA GLU A 475 34.35 -28.29 -18.03
C GLU A 475 33.02 -28.01 -18.75
N GLY A 476 32.78 -26.79 -19.21
CA GLY A 476 31.51 -26.37 -19.83
C GLY A 476 30.33 -26.32 -18.85
N VAL A 477 30.60 -26.19 -17.54
CA VAL A 477 29.58 -26.12 -16.48
C VAL A 477 29.55 -24.75 -15.82
N VAL A 478 28.51 -24.47 -15.06
CA VAL A 478 28.43 -23.28 -14.20
C VAL A 478 28.04 -23.70 -12.80
N LYS A 479 28.54 -23.00 -11.78
CA LYS A 479 28.12 -23.22 -10.39
C LYS A 479 26.87 -22.40 -10.12
N LEU A 480 25.77 -23.07 -9.75
CA LEU A 480 24.58 -22.38 -9.26
C LEU A 480 24.59 -22.36 -7.73
N ARG A 481 24.47 -21.17 -7.16
CA ARG A 481 24.41 -20.96 -5.71
C ARG A 481 23.09 -20.33 -5.33
N SER A 482 22.38 -20.92 -4.36
CA SER A 482 21.27 -20.24 -3.71
C SER A 482 21.82 -19.24 -2.70
N VAL A 483 21.39 -17.99 -2.78
CA VAL A 483 21.86 -16.93 -1.87
C VAL A 483 21.32 -17.14 -0.46
N ALA A 484 20.07 -17.59 -0.34
CA ALA A 484 19.40 -17.84 0.94
C ALA A 484 19.92 -19.10 1.64
N SER A 485 19.97 -20.26 0.96
CA SER A 485 20.43 -21.51 1.58
C SER A 485 21.95 -21.63 1.63
N ARG A 486 22.67 -20.82 0.84
CA ARG A 486 24.13 -20.87 0.63
C ARG A 486 24.63 -22.17 0.03
N GLU A 487 23.74 -23.05 -0.42
CA GLU A 487 24.08 -24.31 -1.08
C GLU A 487 24.57 -24.04 -2.51
N GLU A 488 25.63 -24.76 -2.89
CA GLU A 488 26.23 -24.70 -4.22
C GLU A 488 26.01 -26.04 -4.92
N THR A 489 25.47 -25.99 -6.13
CA THR A 489 25.24 -27.18 -6.95
C THR A 489 25.99 -27.02 -8.28
N LYS A 490 26.87 -27.99 -8.57
CA LYS A 490 27.54 -28.14 -9.87
C LYS A 490 26.74 -28.99 -10.86
N ASN A 491 25.80 -29.77 -10.35
CA ASN A 491 25.09 -30.78 -11.12
C ASN A 491 23.81 -30.22 -11.73
N LEU A 492 23.75 -30.21 -13.06
CA LEU A 492 22.55 -29.92 -13.85
C LEU A 492 21.90 -31.19 -14.43
N ASP A 493 22.10 -32.35 -13.81
CA ASP A 493 21.37 -33.58 -14.15
C ASP A 493 19.93 -33.53 -13.60
N PHE A 494 19.11 -32.62 -14.15
CA PHE A 494 17.66 -32.64 -13.98
C PHE A 494 16.98 -33.69 -14.87
N ARG A 495 17.73 -34.40 -15.71
CA ARG A 495 17.25 -35.57 -16.45
C ARG A 495 17.71 -36.83 -15.74
N ARG A 496 16.97 -37.26 -14.70
CA ARG A 496 17.13 -38.61 -14.12
C ARG A 496 17.06 -39.63 -15.26
N LYS A 497 18.20 -40.14 -15.71
CA LYS A 497 18.24 -41.37 -16.51
C LYS A 497 17.79 -42.48 -15.56
N TRP A 498 16.75 -43.21 -15.96
CA TRP A 498 16.30 -44.41 -15.27
C TRP A 498 17.47 -45.39 -15.20
N ASP A 499 18.00 -45.61 -14.00
CA ASP A 499 19.07 -46.57 -13.78
C ASP A 499 18.46 -47.94 -13.46
N LYS A 500 18.53 -48.86 -14.42
CA LYS A 500 17.75 -50.11 -14.42
C LYS A 500 18.04 -50.95 -13.16
N ASP A 501 19.29 -50.96 -12.72
CA ASP A 501 19.76 -51.75 -11.57
C ASP A 501 19.29 -51.19 -10.22
N GLU A 502 19.11 -49.87 -10.11
CA GLU A 502 18.59 -49.24 -8.89
C GLU A 502 17.11 -49.58 -8.69
N TYR A 503 16.32 -49.51 -9.77
CA TYR A 503 14.90 -49.84 -9.73
C TYR A 503 14.64 -51.35 -9.61
N GLU A 504 15.52 -52.20 -10.13
CA GLU A 504 15.43 -53.66 -9.96
C GLU A 504 15.68 -54.05 -8.50
N LYS A 505 16.69 -53.46 -7.84
CA LYS A 505 16.91 -53.62 -6.39
C LYS A 505 15.75 -53.08 -5.55
N LEU A 506 15.14 -51.97 -5.97
CA LEU A 506 13.99 -51.40 -5.28
C LEU A 506 12.73 -52.26 -5.46
N ALA A 507 12.57 -52.92 -6.62
CA ALA A 507 11.50 -53.86 -6.90
C ALA A 507 11.68 -55.17 -6.12
N GLU A 508 12.90 -55.71 -6.04
CA GLU A 508 13.23 -56.87 -5.19
C GLU A 508 12.94 -56.57 -3.72
N LYS A 509 13.31 -55.39 -3.22
CA LYS A 509 12.98 -54.96 -1.85
C LYS A 509 11.48 -54.93 -1.59
N ARG A 510 10.68 -54.46 -2.54
CA ARG A 510 9.20 -54.47 -2.41
C ARG A 510 8.65 -55.89 -2.41
N LEU A 511 9.18 -56.77 -3.25
CA LEU A 511 8.80 -58.19 -3.29
C LEU A 511 9.17 -58.93 -2.00
N THR A 512 10.32 -58.61 -1.39
CA THR A 512 10.70 -59.17 -0.09
C THR A 512 9.81 -58.62 1.04
N GLU A 513 9.51 -57.33 1.05
CA GLU A 513 8.60 -56.73 2.05
C GLU A 513 7.15 -57.24 1.90
N GLU A 514 6.69 -57.54 0.68
CA GLU A 514 5.39 -58.17 0.43
C GLU A 514 5.34 -59.65 0.83
N ARG A 515 6.45 -60.39 0.68
CA ARG A 515 6.57 -61.77 1.17
C ARG A 515 6.61 -61.81 2.70
N GLU A 516 7.36 -60.92 3.34
CA GLU A 516 7.41 -60.79 4.80
C GLU A 516 6.04 -60.38 5.40
N LYS A 517 5.22 -59.61 4.68
CA LYS A 517 3.84 -59.30 5.08
C LYS A 517 2.86 -60.47 4.93
N LYS A 518 3.12 -61.43 4.03
CA LYS A 518 2.25 -62.60 3.84
C LYS A 518 2.51 -63.72 4.86
N ASP A 519 3.71 -63.80 5.43
CA ASP A 519 4.10 -64.86 6.38
C ASP A 519 4.30 -64.37 7.85
N GLY A 520 3.80 -63.18 8.19
CA GLY A 520 3.96 -62.58 9.52
C GLY A 520 2.86 -62.94 10.54
N LYS A 521 3.25 -63.62 11.62
CA LYS A 521 2.49 -63.79 12.89
C LYS A 521 1.76 -62.50 13.33
N PRO A 522 0.60 -62.59 14.02
CA PRO A 522 -0.18 -61.42 14.40
C PRO A 522 0.61 -60.50 15.35
N VAL A 523 0.90 -59.29 14.89
CA VAL A 523 1.44 -58.21 15.71
C VAL A 523 0.34 -57.78 16.68
N GLN A 524 0.58 -57.92 17.98
CA GLN A 524 -0.35 -57.43 19.00
C GLN A 524 -0.52 -55.91 18.86
N PRO A 525 -1.77 -55.38 18.87
CA PRO A 525 -1.98 -53.94 18.78
C PRO A 525 -1.40 -53.25 20.02
N VAL A 526 -0.45 -52.33 19.81
CA VAL A 526 0.09 -51.45 20.86
C VAL A 526 -1.06 -50.63 21.44
N LYS A 527 -1.53 -51.02 22.64
CA LYS A 527 -2.49 -50.21 23.42
C LYS A 527 -1.79 -48.92 23.84
N ARG A 528 -2.14 -47.80 23.19
CA ARG A 528 -1.64 -46.46 23.53
C ARG A 528 -2.47 -45.88 24.66
N GLU A 529 -1.81 -45.38 25.69
CA GLU A 529 -2.47 -44.79 26.86
C GLU A 529 -2.99 -43.36 26.56
N LEU A 530 -3.97 -42.93 27.35
CA LEU A 530 -4.60 -41.60 27.25
C LEU A 530 -3.66 -40.52 27.81
N LEU A 531 -3.80 -39.29 27.27
CA LEU A 531 -3.03 -38.13 27.71
C LEU A 531 -3.36 -37.78 29.18
N ARG A 532 -2.40 -37.96 30.08
CA ARG A 532 -2.50 -37.52 31.49
C ARG A 532 -1.89 -36.13 31.68
N HIS A 533 -2.38 -35.40 32.69
CA HIS A 533 -1.75 -34.15 33.11
C HIS A 533 -0.35 -34.44 33.69
N ARG A 534 0.61 -33.52 33.51
CA ARG A 534 1.94 -33.69 34.11
C ARG A 534 1.87 -33.41 35.61
N ASP A 535 2.44 -34.30 36.41
CA ASP A 535 2.46 -34.19 37.87
C ASP A 535 3.78 -33.60 38.41
N TYR A 536 4.73 -33.21 37.54
CA TYR A 536 6.00 -32.60 37.94
C TYR A 536 6.18 -31.21 37.33
N LYS A 537 6.81 -30.31 38.10
CA LYS A 537 7.12 -28.94 37.69
C LYS A 537 8.40 -28.94 36.85
N VAL A 538 8.37 -28.34 35.66
CA VAL A 538 9.54 -28.19 34.79
C VAL A 538 10.43 -27.08 35.37
N ASP A 539 11.64 -27.43 35.79
CA ASP A 539 12.61 -26.47 36.32
C ASP A 539 13.33 -25.75 35.17
N LEU A 540 13.04 -24.45 35.01
CA LEU A 540 13.55 -23.60 33.93
C LEU A 540 14.69 -22.67 34.40
N GLU A 541 14.97 -22.64 35.71
CA GLU A 541 15.79 -21.59 36.33
C GLU A 541 17.21 -22.05 36.69
N SER A 542 17.44 -23.35 36.90
CA SER A 542 18.74 -23.91 37.36
C SER A 542 19.93 -23.74 36.40
N LYS A 543 19.68 -23.27 35.16
CA LYS A 543 20.70 -22.97 34.14
C LYS A 543 20.83 -21.47 33.79
N LEU A 544 20.05 -20.59 34.41
CA LEU A 544 20.20 -19.14 34.20
C LEU A 544 21.54 -18.66 34.80
N GLY A 545 22.32 -17.91 34.03
CA GLY A 545 23.57 -17.27 34.49
C GLY A 545 24.86 -18.09 34.37
N LYS A 546 24.84 -19.30 33.78
CA LYS A 546 26.06 -20.08 33.50
C LYS A 546 26.56 -19.83 32.08
N THR A 547 27.79 -19.33 31.92
CA THR A 547 28.45 -19.17 30.61
C THR A 547 29.37 -20.37 30.34
N ILE A 548 29.20 -21.03 29.19
CA ILE A 548 30.00 -22.18 28.78
C ILE A 548 30.58 -21.87 27.39
N VAL A 549 31.89 -22.10 27.22
CA VAL A 549 32.58 -21.90 25.93
C VAL A 549 32.30 -23.10 25.03
N ILE A 550 31.56 -22.88 23.93
CA ILE A 550 31.20 -23.94 22.99
C ILE A 550 32.31 -24.09 21.95
N THR A 551 32.85 -25.31 21.79
CA THR A 551 33.80 -25.67 20.72
C THR A 551 33.11 -26.56 19.67
N LYS A 552 33.71 -26.74 18.49
CA LYS A 552 33.11 -27.53 17.39
C LYS A 552 32.90 -29.02 17.70
N THR A 553 33.46 -29.52 18.80
CA THR A 553 33.39 -30.92 19.25
C THR A 553 32.48 -31.14 20.47
N THR A 554 31.78 -30.11 20.95
CA THR A 554 30.92 -30.21 22.14
C THR A 554 29.62 -30.97 21.85
N PRO A 555 29.19 -31.94 22.68
CA PRO A 555 27.93 -32.69 22.51
C PRO A 555 26.69 -31.78 22.49
N GLN A 556 25.66 -32.15 21.72
CA GLN A 556 24.43 -31.35 21.58
C GLN A 556 23.70 -31.10 22.92
N SER A 557 23.86 -31.98 23.90
CA SER A 557 23.31 -31.84 25.26
C SER A 557 23.92 -30.68 26.06
N GLU A 558 25.10 -30.21 25.67
CA GLU A 558 25.88 -29.15 26.33
C GLU A 558 25.95 -27.86 25.52
N MET A 559 25.30 -27.83 24.35
CA MET A 559 25.16 -26.62 23.55
C MET A 559 24.18 -25.65 24.22
N GLY A 560 24.41 -24.34 24.05
CA GLY A 560 23.57 -23.29 24.63
C GLY A 560 22.11 -23.40 24.18
N GLY A 561 21.20 -23.67 25.12
CA GLY A 561 19.77 -23.83 24.90
C GLY A 561 19.15 -24.92 25.81
N TYR A 562 17.84 -25.11 25.69
CA TYR A 562 17.10 -26.18 26.33
C TYR A 562 17.11 -27.43 25.44
N TYR A 563 17.75 -28.50 25.90
CA TYR A 563 17.82 -29.78 25.19
C TYR A 563 16.68 -30.71 25.58
N CYS A 564 16.04 -31.35 24.59
CA CYS A 564 14.99 -32.34 24.80
C CYS A 564 15.50 -33.75 24.49
N ASN A 565 15.63 -34.60 25.52
CA ASN A 565 16.11 -35.98 25.37
C ASN A 565 15.20 -36.88 24.50
N VAL A 566 13.91 -36.57 24.42
CA VAL A 566 12.91 -37.41 23.72
C VAL A 566 12.89 -37.13 22.21
N CYS A 567 13.24 -35.91 21.82
CA CYS A 567 13.21 -35.47 20.42
C CYS A 567 14.61 -35.21 19.85
N ASP A 568 15.65 -35.31 20.68
CA ASP A 568 17.06 -35.08 20.37
C ASP A 568 17.28 -33.72 19.66
N CYS A 569 16.77 -32.65 20.26
CA CYS A 569 16.87 -31.30 19.71
C CYS A 569 17.15 -30.23 20.76
N VAL A 570 17.92 -29.22 20.39
CA VAL A 570 18.23 -28.03 21.21
C VAL A 570 17.33 -26.87 20.79
N VAL A 571 16.60 -26.29 21.75
CA VAL A 571 15.72 -25.14 21.54
C VAL A 571 16.30 -23.93 22.28
N LYS A 572 16.35 -22.77 21.61
CA LYS A 572 17.06 -21.59 22.15
C LYS A 572 16.30 -20.88 23.28
N ASP A 573 14.97 -20.86 23.23
CA ASP A 573 14.13 -20.10 24.18
C ASP A 573 13.27 -21.03 25.03
N SER A 574 12.97 -20.61 26.26
CA SER A 574 12.14 -21.35 27.22
C SER A 574 10.70 -21.54 26.71
N ILE A 575 10.13 -20.53 26.05
CA ILE A 575 8.78 -20.57 25.46
C ILE A 575 8.71 -21.59 24.33
N ASN A 576 9.67 -21.53 23.42
CA ASN A 576 9.77 -22.48 22.30
C ASN A 576 10.01 -23.92 22.80
N PHE A 577 10.71 -24.09 23.92
CA PHE A 577 10.92 -25.40 24.54
C PHE A 577 9.63 -25.97 25.15
N LEU A 578 8.82 -25.12 25.80
CA LEU A 578 7.52 -25.52 26.32
C LEU A 578 6.56 -25.91 25.19
N ASP A 579 6.54 -25.15 24.10
CA ASP A 579 5.73 -25.47 22.91
C ASP A 579 6.21 -26.76 22.23
N HIS A 580 7.53 -26.99 22.17
CA HIS A 580 8.09 -28.23 21.66
C HIS A 580 7.64 -29.45 22.49
N ILE A 581 7.74 -29.35 23.81
CA ILE A 581 7.35 -30.39 24.77
C ILE A 581 5.83 -30.67 24.73
N ASN A 582 5.01 -29.66 24.42
CA ASN A 582 3.55 -29.82 24.25
C ASN A 582 3.17 -30.19 22.81
N GLY A 583 4.14 -30.26 21.90
CA GLY A 583 3.95 -30.55 20.50
C GLY A 583 3.55 -32.00 20.22
N LYS A 584 2.78 -32.18 19.13
CA LYS A 584 2.28 -33.48 18.67
C LYS A 584 3.37 -34.51 18.37
N LYS A 585 4.59 -34.05 18.04
CA LYS A 585 5.73 -34.93 17.73
C LYS A 585 6.33 -35.51 19.01
N HIS A 586 6.55 -34.66 20.01
CA HIS A 586 7.07 -35.06 21.32
C HIS A 586 6.10 -36.02 22.04
N GLN A 587 4.80 -35.70 22.07
CA GLN A 587 3.80 -36.57 22.70
C GLN A 587 3.62 -37.93 22.00
N ARG A 588 3.80 -37.98 20.68
CA ARG A 588 3.80 -39.25 19.91
C ARG A 588 5.02 -40.11 20.25
N ASN A 589 6.20 -39.50 20.40
CA ASN A 589 7.41 -40.20 20.81
C ASN A 589 7.30 -40.75 22.24
N LEU A 590 6.53 -40.08 23.11
CA LEU A 590 6.17 -40.57 24.45
C LEU A 590 5.07 -41.65 24.46
N GLY A 591 4.54 -42.06 23.30
CA GLY A 591 3.52 -43.11 23.22
C GLY A 591 2.10 -42.67 23.58
N MET A 592 1.84 -41.38 23.78
CA MET A 592 0.53 -40.86 24.18
C MET A 592 -0.39 -40.61 22.98
N SER A 593 -1.68 -40.92 23.11
CA SER A 593 -2.71 -40.58 22.10
C SER A 593 -3.34 -39.20 22.36
N MET A 594 -3.62 -38.42 21.31
CA MET A 594 -4.27 -37.10 21.44
C MET A 594 -5.79 -37.15 21.72
N ARG A 595 -6.34 -38.32 22.09
CA ARG A 595 -7.75 -38.41 22.50
C ARG A 595 -7.85 -38.04 23.97
N VAL A 596 -8.48 -36.90 24.25
CA VAL A 596 -8.77 -36.42 25.60
C VAL A 596 -10.06 -37.09 26.09
N GLU A 597 -10.03 -37.61 27.32
CA GLU A 597 -11.22 -38.20 27.96
C GLU A 597 -12.27 -37.11 28.23
N ARG A 598 -13.51 -37.32 27.80
CA ARG A 598 -14.62 -36.39 28.09
C ARG A 598 -14.97 -36.52 29.57
N SER A 599 -14.86 -35.42 30.32
CA SER A 599 -15.14 -35.39 31.76
C SER A 599 -16.60 -35.76 32.04
N THR A 600 -16.85 -36.56 33.08
CA THR A 600 -18.20 -36.94 33.50
C THR A 600 -18.92 -35.80 34.23
N LEU A 601 -20.25 -35.82 34.27
CA LEU A 601 -21.07 -34.77 34.90
C LEU A 601 -20.69 -34.50 36.37
N ASP A 602 -20.29 -35.52 37.12
CA ASP A 602 -19.87 -35.37 38.52
C ASP A 602 -18.50 -34.70 38.67
N GLN A 603 -17.57 -34.92 37.73
CA GLN A 603 -16.29 -34.22 37.70
C GLN A 603 -16.48 -32.73 37.37
N VAL A 604 -17.46 -32.40 36.53
CA VAL A 604 -17.81 -31.02 36.18
C VAL A 604 -18.44 -30.31 37.38
N LYS A 605 -19.37 -30.95 38.11
CA LYS A 605 -19.97 -30.38 39.34
C LYS A 605 -18.92 -30.05 40.40
N LYS A 606 -17.97 -30.95 40.66
CA LYS A 606 -16.86 -30.70 41.60
C LYS A 606 -15.98 -29.51 41.18
N ARG A 607 -15.74 -29.33 39.88
CA ARG A 607 -15.00 -28.16 39.38
C ARG A 607 -15.75 -26.84 39.58
N PHE A 608 -17.08 -26.85 39.43
CA PHE A 608 -17.91 -25.68 39.69
C PHE A 608 -17.91 -25.29 41.18
N GLU A 609 -17.94 -26.25 42.10
CA GLU A 609 -17.84 -25.97 43.54
C GLU A 609 -16.49 -25.37 43.93
N VAL A 610 -15.38 -25.89 43.36
CA VAL A 610 -14.03 -25.35 43.60
C VAL A 610 -13.88 -23.94 43.03
N ASN A 611 -14.42 -23.67 41.85
CA ASN A 611 -14.37 -22.32 41.26
C ASN A 611 -15.26 -21.33 42.02
N LYS A 612 -16.41 -21.76 42.55
CA LYS A 612 -17.26 -20.92 43.39
C LYS A 612 -16.52 -20.50 44.67
N LYS A 613 -15.81 -21.42 45.32
CA LYS A 613 -14.95 -21.11 46.48
C LYS A 613 -13.82 -20.13 46.14
N LYS A 614 -13.15 -20.31 45.00
CA LYS A 614 -12.10 -19.38 44.54
C LYS A 614 -12.61 -17.98 44.21
N MET A 615 -13.86 -17.86 43.72
CA MET A 615 -14.49 -16.56 43.48
C MET A 615 -14.85 -15.87 44.80
N GLU A 616 -15.34 -16.62 45.79
CA GLU A 616 -15.61 -16.09 47.14
C GLU A 616 -14.33 -15.66 47.87
N GLU A 617 -13.20 -16.34 47.65
CA GLU A 617 -11.87 -15.90 48.13
C GLU A 617 -11.40 -14.63 47.42
N LYS A 618 -11.48 -14.56 46.09
CA LYS A 618 -11.10 -13.35 45.33
C LYS A 618 -11.96 -12.13 45.64
N GLN A 619 -13.22 -12.34 46.02
CA GLN A 619 -14.11 -11.24 46.38
C GLN A 619 -13.78 -10.65 47.75
N LYS A 620 -13.09 -11.41 48.62
CA LYS A 620 -12.55 -10.91 49.90
C LYS A 620 -11.23 -10.17 49.73
N ASP A 621 -10.45 -10.48 48.70
CA ASP A 621 -9.18 -9.80 48.37
C ASP A 621 -9.37 -8.51 47.54
N TYR A 622 -10.60 -8.16 47.15
CA TYR A 622 -10.90 -6.97 46.33
C TYR A 622 -11.46 -5.83 47.20
N ASP A 623 -10.62 -5.27 48.08
CA ASP A 623 -10.99 -4.13 48.92
C ASP A 623 -10.88 -2.82 48.12
N PHE A 624 -12.04 -2.21 47.80
CA PHE A 624 -12.16 -1.08 46.87
C PHE A 624 -11.58 0.23 47.43
N GLU A 625 -11.50 0.35 48.76
CA GLU A 625 -11.04 1.55 49.45
C GLU A 625 -9.52 1.75 49.36
N GLU A 626 -8.75 0.66 49.41
CA GLU A 626 -7.28 0.71 49.37
C GLU A 626 -6.78 1.21 48.01
N ARG A 627 -7.44 0.76 46.92
CA ARG A 627 -7.11 1.15 45.54
C ARG A 627 -7.50 2.58 45.19
N MET A 628 -8.59 3.10 45.77
CA MET A 628 -8.97 4.51 45.62
C MET A 628 -7.99 5.45 46.34
N LYS A 629 -7.33 4.97 47.40
CA LYS A 629 -6.30 5.70 48.13
C LYS A 629 -4.99 5.74 47.36
N GLU A 630 -4.56 4.63 46.77
CA GLU A 630 -3.37 4.55 45.91
C GLU A 630 -3.49 5.47 44.68
N LEU A 631 -4.65 5.48 44.01
CA LEU A 631 -4.88 6.35 42.83
C LEU A 631 -4.82 7.85 43.17
N ARG A 632 -5.27 8.25 44.37
CA ARG A 632 -5.14 9.66 44.82
C ARG A 632 -3.68 10.02 45.11
N GLU A 633 -2.92 9.13 45.73
CA GLU A 633 -1.50 9.37 45.99
C GLU A 633 -0.67 9.46 44.69
N GLU A 634 -0.99 8.65 43.68
CA GLU A 634 -0.36 8.74 42.36
C GLU A 634 -0.71 10.05 41.63
N GLU A 635 -1.98 10.49 41.70
CA GLU A 635 -2.37 11.79 41.14
C GLU A 635 -1.66 12.97 41.81
N GLU A 636 -1.50 12.94 43.14
CA GLU A 636 -0.78 13.99 43.86
C GLU A 636 0.70 14.01 43.51
N LYS A 637 1.35 12.85 43.41
CA LYS A 637 2.75 12.75 42.95
C LYS A 637 2.92 13.26 41.52
N ALA A 638 1.97 12.97 40.63
CA ALA A 638 2.00 13.47 39.25
C ALA A 638 1.80 14.99 39.18
N LYS A 639 0.93 15.56 40.03
CA LYS A 639 0.73 17.02 40.14
C LYS A 639 1.97 17.72 40.72
N ALA A 640 2.63 17.12 41.72
CA ALA A 640 3.88 17.64 42.28
C ALA A 640 5.01 17.63 41.24
N TYR A 641 5.16 16.53 40.50
CA TYR A 641 6.15 16.42 39.43
C TYR A 641 5.93 17.44 38.31
N LYS A 642 4.68 17.68 37.89
CA LYS A 642 4.36 18.73 36.90
C LYS A 642 4.70 20.14 37.41
N LYS A 643 4.46 20.43 38.69
CA LYS A 643 4.82 21.73 39.30
C LYS A 643 6.34 21.92 39.39
N GLU A 644 7.10 20.90 39.76
CA GLU A 644 8.57 20.98 39.75
C GLU A 644 9.12 21.22 38.35
N LYS A 645 8.62 20.49 37.35
CA LYS A 645 9.05 20.65 35.95
C LYS A 645 8.72 22.04 35.39
N GLN A 646 7.62 22.66 35.84
CA GLN A 646 7.31 24.06 35.50
C GLN A 646 8.25 25.05 36.20
N LYS A 647 8.59 24.83 37.47
CA LYS A 647 9.58 25.66 38.18
C LYS A 647 10.97 25.56 37.56
N GLU A 648 11.38 24.36 37.15
CA GLU A 648 12.66 24.13 36.47
C GLU A 648 12.71 24.81 35.11
N LYS A 649 11.62 24.75 34.32
CA LYS A 649 11.49 25.51 33.08
C LYS A 649 11.56 27.02 33.31
N LYS A 650 10.94 27.51 34.39
CA LYS A 650 10.97 28.95 34.71
C LYS A 650 12.37 29.41 35.13
N ARG A 651 13.08 28.62 35.94
CA ARG A 651 14.50 28.86 36.28
C ARG A 651 15.39 28.88 35.05
N ARG A 652 15.22 27.93 34.12
CA ARG A 652 15.97 27.94 32.85
C ARG A 652 15.67 29.17 32.01
N ALA A 653 14.41 29.59 31.93
CA ALA A 653 14.05 30.81 31.21
C ALA A 653 14.62 32.08 31.85
N GLU A 654 14.70 32.14 33.18
CA GLU A 654 15.35 33.24 33.90
C GLU A 654 16.89 33.22 33.72
N GLU A 655 17.53 32.03 33.75
CA GLU A 655 18.97 31.86 33.46
C GLU A 655 19.32 32.23 32.01
N ASP A 656 18.47 31.88 31.03
CA ASP A 656 18.66 32.24 29.62
C ASP A 656 18.50 33.75 29.37
N LEU A 657 17.56 34.43 30.06
CA LEU A 657 17.38 35.89 29.97
C LEU A 657 18.56 36.67 30.56
N THR A 658 19.15 36.19 31.67
CA THR A 658 20.36 36.81 32.23
C THR A 658 21.59 36.64 31.34
N PHE A 659 21.65 35.59 30.53
CA PHE A 659 22.77 35.35 29.62
C PHE A 659 22.69 36.25 28.36
N GLU A 660 21.48 36.57 27.89
CA GLU A 660 21.27 37.51 26.77
C GLU A 660 21.56 38.98 27.19
N GLU A 661 21.21 39.38 28.42
CA GLU A 661 21.49 40.74 28.91
C GLU A 661 23.00 40.99 29.16
N GLU A 662 23.76 39.99 29.59
CA GLU A 662 25.21 40.12 29.78
C GLU A 662 25.98 40.14 28.45
N ASP A 663 25.53 39.40 27.43
CA ASP A 663 26.18 39.35 26.10
C ASP A 663 25.88 40.62 25.27
N GLU A 664 24.69 41.21 25.41
CA GLU A 664 24.37 42.52 24.81
C GLU A 664 25.09 43.68 25.51
N MET A 665 25.22 43.66 26.84
CA MET A 665 25.96 44.69 27.59
C MET A 665 27.48 44.62 27.33
N ALA A 666 28.03 43.41 27.11
CA ALA A 666 29.42 43.22 26.70
C ALA A 666 29.70 43.68 25.26
N ALA A 667 28.74 43.52 24.34
CA ALA A 667 28.85 43.98 22.95
C ALA A 667 28.78 45.52 22.82
N VAL A 668 28.01 46.20 23.68
CA VAL A 668 27.92 47.68 23.72
C VAL A 668 29.17 48.33 24.31
N MET A 669 29.92 47.63 25.17
CA MET A 669 31.12 48.15 25.85
C MET A 669 32.45 47.88 25.11
N GLY A 670 32.41 47.38 23.86
CA GLY A 670 33.56 47.41 22.95
C GLY A 670 34.72 46.45 23.26
N PHE A 671 34.49 45.35 23.98
CA PHE A 671 35.51 44.32 24.21
C PHE A 671 35.53 43.26 23.11
N SER A 672 35.99 43.65 21.92
CA SER A 672 36.37 42.68 20.88
C SER A 672 37.80 42.18 21.12
N GLY A 673 37.93 40.93 21.54
CA GLY A 673 39.16 40.14 21.39
C GLY A 673 39.78 39.69 22.69
N PHE A 674 39.80 38.36 22.91
CA PHE A 674 40.99 37.58 23.25
C PHE A 674 40.56 36.11 23.39
N GLY A 675 41.11 35.23 22.55
CA GLY A 675 40.83 33.80 22.62
C GLY A 675 41.51 33.12 23.80
N SER A 676 40.97 31.98 24.25
CA SER A 676 41.82 30.86 24.66
C SER A 676 41.10 29.52 24.57
N THR A 677 41.81 28.58 23.96
CA THR A 677 41.65 27.13 24.01
C THR A 677 41.50 26.58 25.43
N LYS A 678 40.67 25.55 25.62
CA LYS A 678 41.00 24.46 26.55
C LYS A 678 40.38 23.11 26.13
N LYS A 679 41.28 22.13 26.02
CA LYS A 679 41.08 20.69 25.91
C LYS A 679 40.74 20.07 27.28
N SER A 680 40.17 18.87 27.22
CA SER A 680 40.10 17.79 28.24
C SER A 680 39.12 18.06 29.40
N TYR A 681 38.25 17.12 29.80
CA TYR A 681 38.37 15.66 29.82
C TYR A 681 37.16 14.93 29.21
#